data_AF-A0A834RBJ7-F1
#
_entry.id   AF-A0A834RBJ7-F1
#
_cell.length_a   1.000
_cell.length_b   1.000
_cell.length_c   1.000
_cell.angle_alpha   90.00
_cell.angle_beta   90.00
_cell.angle_gamma   90.00
#
_symmetry.space_group_name_H-M   'P 1'
#
loop_
_entity.id
_entity.type
_entity.pdbx_description
1 polymer ?
#
loop_
_entity_poly.entity_id
_entity_poly.type
_entity_poly.pdbx_seq_one_letter_code
_entity_poly.pdbx_strand_id
1 'polypeptide(L)'
;MVFKKLDNRLKILIENGIIQGHRTMFVVVGPKARDQVVILHQMLSKSQVKSRPSVLWCYKKELGFSSHRKKRMRLLQKKIKSGVQMDNMEDMFETFIAQTNIRYCYYKETHKILGNTYGMLILQDFEAITPNILARTIETIEGGGIVCILLNNITSLRQLYALSMDVHVRYRTEAHQDVVNRFNERFILSLSDCKKCLIVDDKLDILPISSHLETIVPVPKSESIELTEEEIELRELKDSLRETQPVGSLINLCKTIDQARAVLKFIDVISEKTLSSTVSLTAARGRGKSAALGIAIACAIAFNYSNVYVTSPSPENLKTLFEFVLKGFDAISLKEHLDYDIIQSTNEEFNKSIVRVNIHREHRQCIQYIHPNDAVKTNFLAQSAEILVIDEAAAIPLPIVKSLIGPYLVFMSSTVNGYEGTGRSLSLKLLKQLRQQSDNLNSKANAKSSEQNSSAQGRMLYELTLSESIRYKNEDDVEKWLNKLLCLDATCVENSLSNSGCPLPSECQLYYINRDTLFSYHKTSEDFLQKIMALCVSSHYKNSPNDLQMMSDSPAHHLFCLLPPITSKHISRGEIPNLLCFIQVCLEGQISQDSIMSSLSRGKRAAGDLIPWTISQQFQDSQFASLSGARIVRIATNPNYQKMGYGTIALKLLEDYYKGYFDLNLLDQEPQFETDGTEKNDGEYKKIEAPLLLNLNERKAERIDYLGVSFGLTSELLKFWKKSHFIPVYIRQTPNELTAEHSCIMLKLLRKVSENVEANNRKTDSWLREFWLDFRKRLISLFSYEFNKFSTSFALNILHSSLMNDADSGKNDRSEHPTKILAKNDLLFHLSVYDIKRLELYAQNLVDYHLIVDLLPIVSRLYFLDQFGPNFHMSYVQNAILLGIGLQHKNIDTIAEELKIPATQILGLFNRSIKKISIFFRNLCEEEIRDQMKIKDIGQSSLNPLAKSLDDELNEVEKQIQKNELKQKRKLVQDLNQFAIKGNEDDWNQALKSSQKNLISIKTLASRDNPEISTDRKDFMEQKNGSNSNKKAMKKFKKFKKH
;
A
#
# COMPACT_ATOMS: atom_id res chain seq x y z
N MET A 1 61.46 9.24 -16.41
CA MET A 1 60.48 8.80 -15.40
C MET A 1 61.08 9.01 -14.02
N VAL A 2 60.47 9.83 -13.18
CA VAL A 2 60.90 10.00 -11.79
C VAL A 2 60.26 8.87 -10.99
N PHE A 3 61.06 7.91 -10.48
CA PHE A 3 60.57 6.91 -9.53
C PHE A 3 60.24 7.62 -8.21
N LYS A 4 58.99 8.05 -8.07
CA LYS A 4 58.51 8.67 -6.84
C LYS A 4 58.28 7.57 -5.81
N LYS A 5 58.91 7.70 -4.64
CA LYS A 5 58.68 6.81 -3.51
C LYS A 5 57.23 7.02 -3.03
N LEU A 6 56.44 5.95 -3.04
CA LEU A 6 55.08 5.94 -2.50
C LEU A 6 55.13 6.12 -0.99
N ASP A 7 54.09 6.75 -0.44
CA ASP A 7 53.95 6.89 1.01
C ASP A 7 53.78 5.50 1.65
N ASN A 8 54.58 5.21 2.67
CA ASN A 8 54.54 3.95 3.40
C ASN A 8 53.20 3.74 4.12
N ARG A 9 52.47 4.81 4.44
CA ARG A 9 51.17 4.73 5.13
C ARG A 9 50.14 3.89 4.35
N LEU A 10 50.14 3.94 3.03
CA LEU A 10 49.27 3.12 2.16
C LEU A 10 49.50 1.62 2.42
N LYS A 11 50.77 1.22 2.45
CA LYS A 11 51.18 -0.17 2.68
C LYS A 11 50.84 -0.61 4.09
N ILE A 12 51.14 0.22 5.09
CA ILE A 12 50.88 -0.08 6.52
C ILE A 12 49.38 -0.28 6.76
N LEU A 13 48.52 0.55 6.14
CA LEU A 13 47.07 0.41 6.30
C LEU A 13 46.58 -0.95 5.78
N ILE A 14 47.05 -1.36 4.59
CA ILE A 14 46.67 -2.65 3.98
C ILE A 14 47.17 -3.82 4.83
N GLU A 15 48.42 -3.79 5.30
CA GLU A 15 48.98 -4.83 6.17
C GLU A 15 48.21 -4.93 7.49
N ASN A 16 47.89 -3.79 8.12
CA ASN A 16 47.09 -3.74 9.34
C ASN A 16 45.68 -4.31 9.11
N GLY A 17 45.04 -4.00 7.98
CA GLY A 17 43.72 -4.54 7.61
C GLY A 17 43.74 -6.07 7.48
N ILE A 18 44.78 -6.63 6.87
CA ILE A 18 44.93 -8.09 6.71
C ILE A 18 45.18 -8.77 8.05
N ILE A 19 46.06 -8.22 8.89
CA ILE A 19 46.38 -8.79 10.21
C ILE A 19 45.15 -8.80 11.12
N GLN A 20 44.41 -7.69 11.16
CA GLN A 20 43.20 -7.56 11.97
C GLN A 20 41.98 -8.26 11.34
N GLY A 21 42.03 -8.59 10.04
CA GLY A 21 40.87 -9.10 9.31
C GLY A 21 39.77 -8.05 9.13
N HIS A 22 40.14 -6.76 9.09
CA HIS A 22 39.24 -5.61 8.89
C HIS A 22 39.29 -5.15 7.43
N ARG A 23 38.24 -4.48 6.96
CA ARG A 23 38.22 -3.90 5.59
C ARG A 23 38.97 -2.57 5.57
N THR A 24 39.54 -2.24 4.42
CA THR A 24 40.22 -0.95 4.20
C THR A 24 39.56 -0.19 3.05
N MET A 25 39.46 1.13 3.17
CA MET A 25 38.81 1.98 2.17
C MET A 25 39.79 2.99 1.57
N PHE A 26 39.74 3.12 0.24
CA PHE A 26 40.50 4.11 -0.53
C PHE A 26 39.55 4.93 -1.40
N VAL A 27 39.64 6.25 -1.28
CA VAL A 27 38.95 7.20 -2.18
C VAL A 27 40.02 7.84 -3.06
N VAL A 28 40.00 7.54 -4.35
CA VAL A 28 40.98 8.04 -5.31
C VAL A 28 40.39 9.19 -6.11
N VAL A 29 40.99 10.37 -5.98
CA VAL A 29 40.56 11.62 -6.63
C VAL A 29 41.41 11.86 -7.87
N GLY A 30 40.76 12.09 -9.00
CA GLY A 30 41.40 12.57 -10.22
C GLY A 30 41.15 11.70 -11.46
N PRO A 31 41.43 12.25 -12.66
CA PRO A 31 41.13 11.62 -13.95
C PRO A 31 41.86 10.30 -14.21
N LYS A 32 43.03 10.06 -13.58
CA LYS A 32 43.82 8.82 -13.76
C LYS A 32 43.64 7.80 -12.64
N ALA A 33 42.59 7.94 -11.82
CA ALA A 33 42.31 7.06 -10.71
C ALA A 33 42.22 5.57 -11.09
N ARG A 34 41.76 5.25 -12.32
CA ARG A 34 41.65 3.86 -12.82
C ARG A 34 42.98 3.12 -12.86
N ASP A 35 44.06 3.80 -13.21
CA ASP A 35 45.39 3.18 -13.34
C ASP A 35 45.96 2.85 -11.95
N GLN A 36 45.62 3.67 -10.95
CA GLN A 36 46.08 3.50 -9.56
C GLN A 36 45.49 2.27 -8.87
N VAL A 37 44.32 1.81 -9.31
CA VAL A 37 43.69 0.56 -8.83
C VAL A 37 44.64 -0.63 -8.97
N VAL A 38 45.43 -0.67 -10.05
CA VAL A 38 46.38 -1.76 -10.32
C VAL A 38 47.45 -1.83 -9.25
N ILE A 39 47.97 -0.67 -8.85
CA ILE A 39 49.01 -0.55 -7.82
C ILE A 39 48.45 -1.02 -6.47
N LEU A 40 47.24 -0.58 -6.10
CA LEU A 40 46.59 -1.03 -4.87
C LEU A 40 46.35 -2.54 -4.85
N HIS A 41 45.89 -3.11 -5.96
CA HIS A 41 45.70 -4.56 -6.08
C HIS A 41 47.02 -5.34 -5.96
N GLN A 42 48.10 -4.83 -6.55
CA GLN A 42 49.43 -5.43 -6.42
C GLN A 42 49.94 -5.35 -4.98
N MET A 43 49.74 -4.24 -4.28
CA MET A 43 50.11 -4.10 -2.86
C MET A 43 49.36 -5.11 -1.99
N LEU A 44 48.06 -5.28 -2.22
CA LEU A 44 47.25 -6.25 -1.49
C LEU A 44 47.67 -7.69 -1.81
N SER A 45 47.90 -8.01 -3.08
CA SER A 45 48.37 -9.34 -3.50
C SER A 45 49.74 -9.71 -2.93
N LYS A 46 50.63 -8.73 -2.72
CA LYS A 46 51.94 -8.94 -2.08
C LYS A 46 51.85 -9.12 -0.57
N SER A 47 50.83 -8.53 0.06
CA SER A 47 50.66 -8.54 1.51
C SER A 47 49.91 -9.79 2.01
N GLN A 48 49.11 -10.43 1.15
CA GLN A 48 48.40 -11.67 1.47
C GLN A 48 49.26 -12.92 1.13
N VAL A 49 49.21 -13.92 2.01
CA VAL A 49 49.84 -15.25 1.79
C VAL A 49 48.93 -16.19 0.97
N LYS A 50 47.65 -15.84 0.84
CA LYS A 50 46.61 -16.62 0.14
C LYS A 50 46.65 -16.45 -1.39
N SER A 51 45.79 -17.19 -2.08
CA SER A 51 45.50 -17.01 -3.52
C SER A 51 45.14 -15.56 -3.86
N ARG A 52 45.47 -15.13 -5.08
CA ARG A 52 45.14 -13.78 -5.57
C ARG A 52 43.64 -13.48 -5.37
N PRO A 53 43.28 -12.29 -4.86
CA PRO A 53 41.90 -11.97 -4.54
C PRO A 53 41.06 -11.77 -5.81
N SER A 54 39.77 -12.11 -5.70
CA SER A 54 38.79 -11.79 -6.74
C SER A 54 38.38 -10.32 -6.66
N VAL A 55 38.10 -9.73 -7.81
CA VAL A 55 37.76 -8.30 -7.94
C VAL A 55 36.31 -8.15 -8.40
N LEU A 56 35.56 -7.29 -7.73
CA LEU A 56 34.24 -6.85 -8.15
C LEU A 56 34.34 -5.44 -8.74
N TRP A 57 34.02 -5.30 -10.03
CA TRP A 57 34.04 -4.01 -10.73
C TRP A 57 32.61 -3.56 -11.02
N CYS A 58 32.18 -2.47 -10.37
CA CYS A 58 30.85 -1.89 -10.52
C CYS A 58 30.89 -0.57 -11.30
N TYR A 59 29.99 -0.44 -12.28
CA TYR A 59 29.94 0.71 -13.19
C TYR A 59 28.50 0.97 -13.68
N LYS A 60 28.26 2.18 -14.20
CA LYS A 60 26.94 2.63 -14.67
C LYS A 60 26.62 2.16 -16.09
N LYS A 61 27.45 2.55 -17.06
CA LYS A 61 27.26 2.25 -18.49
C LYS A 61 28.58 2.00 -19.22
N GLU A 62 29.59 2.83 -18.98
CA GLU A 62 30.85 2.79 -19.73
C GLU A 62 32.03 2.40 -18.83
N LEU A 63 32.75 1.36 -19.23
CA LEU A 63 34.00 0.91 -18.58
C LEU A 63 35.25 1.63 -19.14
N GLY A 64 35.14 2.29 -20.30
CA GLY A 64 36.30 2.76 -21.07
C GLY A 64 37.13 1.65 -21.73
N PHE A 65 36.79 0.37 -21.49
CA PHE A 65 37.40 -0.80 -22.13
C PHE A 65 36.38 -1.93 -22.33
N SER A 66 36.71 -2.91 -23.19
CA SER A 66 35.86 -4.07 -23.45
C SER A 66 36.04 -5.15 -22.38
N SER A 67 34.96 -5.58 -21.73
CA SER A 67 34.94 -6.73 -20.81
C SER A 67 35.20 -8.07 -21.53
N HIS A 68 34.82 -8.19 -22.80
CA HIS A 68 35.07 -9.39 -23.60
C HIS A 68 36.56 -9.54 -23.97
N ARG A 69 37.21 -10.55 -23.37
CA ARG A 69 38.63 -10.90 -23.60
C ARG A 69 38.99 -11.01 -25.09
N LYS A 70 38.18 -11.72 -25.90
CA LYS A 70 38.44 -11.91 -27.34
C LYS A 70 38.39 -10.59 -28.13
N LYS A 71 37.41 -9.73 -27.86
CA LYS A 71 37.26 -8.43 -28.53
C LYS A 71 38.43 -7.52 -28.17
N ARG A 72 38.86 -7.54 -26.91
CA ARG A 72 39.99 -6.76 -26.40
C ARG A 72 41.33 -7.19 -27.01
N MET A 73 41.62 -8.49 -27.07
CA MET A 73 42.84 -9.01 -27.73
C MET A 73 42.93 -8.57 -29.20
N ARG A 74 41.80 -8.54 -29.92
CA ARG A 74 41.77 -8.02 -31.30
C ARG A 74 42.07 -6.52 -31.38
N LEU A 75 41.57 -5.73 -30.42
CA LEU A 75 41.86 -4.29 -30.35
C LEU A 75 43.34 -4.03 -30.02
N LEU A 76 43.91 -4.78 -29.07
CA LEU A 76 45.34 -4.75 -28.76
C LEU A 76 46.20 -5.13 -29.96
N GLN A 77 45.88 -6.23 -30.65
CA GLN A 77 46.57 -6.62 -31.87
C GLN A 77 46.48 -5.56 -32.96
N LYS A 78 45.35 -4.86 -33.09
CA LYS A 78 45.22 -3.72 -34.00
C LYS A 78 46.12 -2.56 -33.58
N LYS A 79 46.15 -2.20 -32.29
CA LYS A 79 47.02 -1.14 -31.75
C LYS A 79 48.51 -1.43 -31.99
N ILE A 80 48.94 -2.67 -31.73
CA ILE A 80 50.31 -3.14 -31.98
C ILE A 80 50.64 -3.08 -33.47
N LYS A 81 49.72 -3.53 -34.34
CA LYS A 81 49.89 -3.45 -35.81
C LYS A 81 49.94 -2.01 -36.33
N SER A 82 49.28 -1.06 -35.67
CA SER A 82 49.37 0.37 -36.01
C SER A 82 50.63 1.07 -35.51
N GLY A 83 51.52 0.36 -34.78
CA GLY A 83 52.80 0.92 -34.32
C GLY A 83 52.71 1.91 -33.16
N VAL A 84 51.55 2.02 -32.48
CA VAL A 84 51.40 2.86 -31.29
C VAL A 84 52.02 2.14 -30.10
N GLN A 85 53.10 2.70 -29.53
CA GLN A 85 53.69 2.23 -28.28
C GLN A 85 52.72 2.48 -27.12
N MET A 86 52.47 1.45 -26.31
CA MET A 86 51.62 1.55 -25.13
C MET A 86 52.42 2.12 -23.96
N ASP A 87 51.80 2.98 -23.14
CA ASP A 87 52.43 3.47 -21.91
C ASP A 87 52.61 2.31 -20.91
N ASN A 88 53.69 2.32 -20.11
CA ASN A 88 53.95 1.27 -19.09
C ASN A 88 52.77 1.08 -18.10
N MET A 89 52.04 2.15 -17.78
CA MET A 89 50.86 2.08 -16.92
C MET A 89 49.68 1.37 -17.60
N GLU A 90 49.47 1.64 -18.90
CA GLU A 90 48.45 0.94 -19.68
C GLU A 90 48.77 -0.56 -19.79
N ASP A 91 50.05 -0.91 -19.96
CA ASP A 91 50.49 -2.31 -20.02
C ASP A 91 50.27 -3.05 -18.68
N MET A 92 50.52 -2.38 -17.55
CA MET A 92 50.19 -2.92 -16.22
C MET A 92 48.68 -3.12 -16.05
N PHE A 93 47.86 -2.19 -16.53
CA PHE A 93 46.39 -2.29 -16.46
C PHE A 93 45.84 -3.42 -17.34
N GLU A 94 46.37 -3.59 -18.55
CA GLU A 94 46.05 -4.71 -19.44
C GLU A 94 46.42 -6.04 -18.81
N THR A 95 47.63 -6.13 -18.24
CA THR A 95 48.11 -7.31 -17.51
C THR A 95 47.20 -7.64 -16.32
N PHE A 96 46.79 -6.63 -15.56
CA PHE A 96 45.87 -6.80 -14.44
C PHE A 96 44.55 -7.43 -14.88
N ILE A 97 43.92 -6.95 -15.94
CA ILE A 97 42.62 -7.46 -16.41
C ILE A 97 42.73 -8.87 -17.00
N ALA A 98 43.84 -9.19 -17.65
CA ALA A 98 44.06 -10.52 -18.20
C ALA A 98 44.26 -11.59 -17.11
N GLN A 99 45.02 -11.25 -16.06
CA GLN A 99 45.42 -12.20 -15.03
C GLN A 99 44.42 -12.36 -13.89
N THR A 100 43.64 -11.32 -13.57
CA THR A 100 42.74 -11.33 -12.40
C THR A 100 41.35 -11.87 -12.75
N ASN A 101 40.70 -12.45 -11.74
CA ASN A 101 39.30 -12.87 -11.84
C ASN A 101 38.39 -11.69 -11.48
N ILE A 102 37.97 -10.93 -12.49
CA ILE A 102 37.10 -9.76 -12.34
C ILE A 102 35.67 -10.12 -12.69
N ARG A 103 34.74 -9.90 -11.75
CA ARG A 103 33.30 -9.88 -12.04
C ARG A 103 32.87 -8.46 -12.35
N TYR A 104 32.40 -8.25 -13.58
CA TYR A 104 31.79 -6.99 -14.00
C TYR A 104 30.30 -6.98 -13.64
N CYS A 105 29.84 -5.91 -12.99
CA CYS A 105 28.46 -5.77 -12.56
C CYS A 105 27.95 -4.36 -12.83
N TYR A 106 26.79 -4.23 -13.47
CA TYR A 106 26.12 -2.93 -13.55
C TYR A 106 25.53 -2.56 -12.19
N TYR A 107 25.49 -1.27 -11.87
CA TYR A 107 24.85 -0.80 -10.63
C TYR A 107 23.40 -1.29 -10.44
N LYS A 108 22.64 -1.44 -11.54
CA LYS A 108 21.27 -1.98 -11.54
C LYS A 108 21.21 -3.47 -11.18
N GLU A 109 22.28 -4.21 -11.43
CA GLU A 109 22.37 -5.67 -11.25
C GLU A 109 23.06 -6.08 -9.94
N THR A 110 23.29 -5.12 -9.04
CA THR A 110 23.93 -5.37 -7.73
C THR A 110 23.15 -6.34 -6.82
N HIS A 111 21.93 -6.72 -7.17
CA HIS A 111 21.20 -7.80 -6.50
C HIS A 111 21.73 -9.20 -6.86
N LYS A 112 22.37 -9.39 -8.03
CA LYS A 112 22.90 -10.68 -8.48
C LYS A 112 24.23 -11.09 -7.83
N ILE A 113 24.91 -10.12 -7.18
CA ILE A 113 26.20 -10.38 -6.49
C ILE A 113 25.98 -10.84 -5.05
N LEU A 114 24.75 -10.73 -4.55
CA LEU A 114 24.37 -11.19 -3.23
C LEU A 114 24.72 -12.69 -3.07
N GLY A 115 25.18 -13.07 -1.88
CA GLY A 115 25.68 -14.41 -1.58
C GLY A 115 27.15 -14.66 -1.95
N ASN A 116 27.75 -13.89 -2.87
CA ASN A 116 29.17 -14.03 -3.21
C ASN A 116 30.07 -13.16 -2.32
N THR A 117 31.35 -13.49 -2.28
CA THR A 117 32.40 -12.76 -1.54
C THR A 117 33.57 -12.39 -2.46
N TYR A 118 34.12 -11.19 -2.28
CA TYR A 118 35.22 -10.63 -3.08
C TYR A 118 36.34 -10.09 -2.19
N GLY A 119 37.57 -10.08 -2.70
CA GLY A 119 38.72 -9.51 -1.99
C GLY A 119 38.93 -8.02 -2.28
N MET A 120 38.48 -7.52 -3.43
CA MET A 120 38.57 -6.10 -3.79
C MET A 120 37.31 -5.62 -4.50
N LEU A 121 36.82 -4.43 -4.13
CA LEU A 121 35.70 -3.74 -4.75
C LEU A 121 36.17 -2.45 -5.42
N ILE A 122 35.69 -2.20 -6.65
CA ILE A 122 35.94 -0.97 -7.39
C ILE A 122 34.59 -0.35 -7.75
N LEU A 123 34.34 0.86 -7.24
CA LEU A 123 33.19 1.69 -7.57
C LEU A 123 33.65 2.83 -8.47
N GLN A 124 33.28 2.77 -9.75
CA GLN A 124 33.83 3.66 -10.77
C GLN A 124 33.14 5.03 -10.87
N ASP A 125 31.81 5.08 -10.81
CA ASP A 125 31.04 6.29 -11.13
C ASP A 125 30.25 6.75 -9.90
N PHE A 126 30.80 7.70 -9.12
CA PHE A 126 30.19 8.19 -7.88
C PHE A 126 28.80 8.83 -8.08
N GLU A 127 28.59 9.52 -9.19
CA GLU A 127 27.32 10.17 -9.58
C GLU A 127 26.10 9.22 -9.57
N ALA A 128 26.35 7.92 -9.76
CA ALA A 128 25.31 6.90 -9.86
C ALA A 128 25.20 6.01 -8.60
N ILE A 129 26.08 6.19 -7.61
CA ILE A 129 26.10 5.38 -6.39
C ILE A 129 24.92 5.81 -5.52
N THR A 130 24.04 4.88 -5.21
CA THR A 130 22.99 5.13 -4.19
C THR A 130 23.40 4.49 -2.86
N PRO A 131 22.87 4.99 -1.72
CA PRO A 131 23.13 4.40 -0.40
C PRO A 131 22.93 2.86 -0.36
N ASN A 132 21.89 2.37 -1.04
CA ASN A 132 21.60 0.94 -1.14
C ASN A 132 22.64 0.17 -1.96
N ILE A 133 23.14 0.76 -3.06
CA ILE A 133 24.24 0.14 -3.84
C ILE A 133 25.49 0.06 -2.97
N LEU A 134 25.82 1.14 -2.27
CA LEU A 134 26.98 1.23 -1.41
C LEU A 134 26.96 0.14 -0.33
N ALA A 135 25.82 -0.02 0.36
CA ALA A 135 25.63 -1.09 1.34
C ALA A 135 25.83 -2.49 0.72
N ARG A 136 25.15 -2.79 -0.39
CA ARG A 136 25.24 -4.10 -1.08
C ARG A 136 26.67 -4.45 -1.47
N THR A 137 27.42 -3.50 -2.01
CA THR A 137 28.76 -3.75 -2.51
C THR A 137 29.78 -3.88 -1.39
N ILE A 138 29.74 -3.02 -0.37
CA ILE A 138 30.72 -3.05 0.73
C ILE A 138 30.55 -4.31 1.58
N GLU A 139 29.32 -4.76 1.80
CA GLU A 139 29.05 -6.01 2.54
C GLU A 139 29.62 -7.26 1.86
N THR A 140 29.82 -7.27 0.53
CA THR A 140 30.36 -8.43 -0.21
C THR A 140 31.86 -8.64 -0.05
N ILE A 141 32.55 -7.74 0.63
CA ILE A 141 34.01 -7.78 0.76
C ILE A 141 34.40 -8.56 2.00
N GLU A 142 35.43 -9.40 1.89
CA GLU A 142 36.01 -10.11 3.02
C GLU A 142 36.98 -9.26 3.85
N GLY A 143 37.26 -9.69 5.08
CA GLY A 143 38.24 -9.07 5.97
C GLY A 143 39.64 -9.08 5.35
N GLY A 144 40.36 -7.97 5.47
CA GLY A 144 41.64 -7.76 4.77
C GLY A 144 41.48 -7.35 3.29
N GLY A 145 40.25 -7.15 2.82
CA GLY A 145 39.96 -6.64 1.48
C GLY A 145 40.01 -5.12 1.36
N ILE A 146 39.98 -4.64 0.11
CA ILE A 146 40.00 -3.21 -0.24
C ILE A 146 38.68 -2.77 -0.89
N VAL A 147 38.10 -1.69 -0.38
CA VAL A 147 37.04 -0.88 -1.02
C VAL A 147 37.70 0.29 -1.74
N CYS A 148 37.54 0.42 -3.04
CA CYS A 148 38.06 1.56 -3.81
C CYS A 148 36.91 2.34 -4.46
N ILE A 149 36.83 3.64 -4.16
CA ILE A 149 35.87 4.59 -4.75
C ILE A 149 36.65 5.53 -5.67
N LEU A 150 36.32 5.54 -6.95
CA LEU A 150 36.98 6.37 -7.95
C LEU A 150 36.18 7.65 -8.20
N LEU A 151 36.87 8.79 -8.18
CA LEU A 151 36.32 10.11 -8.46
C LEU A 151 36.98 10.70 -9.71
N ASN A 152 36.68 10.09 -10.87
CA ASN A 152 37.37 10.38 -12.13
C ASN A 152 37.13 11.81 -12.65
N ASN A 153 35.94 12.37 -12.43
CA ASN A 153 35.53 13.66 -13.03
C ASN A 153 35.94 14.87 -12.18
N ILE A 154 36.62 14.65 -11.06
CA ILE A 154 36.79 15.65 -10.01
C ILE A 154 38.27 15.84 -9.71
N THR A 155 38.67 17.11 -9.63
CA THR A 155 40.06 17.49 -9.31
C THR A 155 40.21 17.91 -7.85
N SER A 156 39.12 18.36 -7.21
CA SER A 156 39.12 18.73 -5.79
C SER A 156 37.85 18.26 -5.09
N LEU A 157 37.98 17.85 -3.83
CA LEU A 157 36.85 17.34 -3.06
C LEU A 157 35.74 18.36 -2.83
N ARG A 158 36.04 19.67 -2.92
CA ARG A 158 35.00 20.72 -2.84
C ARG A 158 33.98 20.61 -3.96
N GLN A 159 34.38 20.13 -5.14
CA GLN A 159 33.45 19.93 -6.27
C GLN A 159 32.43 18.80 -6.00
N LEU A 160 32.72 17.87 -5.08
CA LEU A 160 31.76 16.82 -4.71
C LEU A 160 30.51 17.39 -4.00
N TYR A 161 30.64 18.48 -3.26
CA TYR A 161 29.51 19.12 -2.60
C TYR A 161 28.47 19.58 -3.62
N ALA A 162 28.91 20.14 -4.74
CA ALA A 162 28.03 20.62 -5.80
C ALA A 162 27.63 19.53 -6.82
N LEU A 163 28.14 18.31 -6.70
CA LEU A 163 27.91 17.26 -7.71
C LEU A 163 26.47 16.76 -7.70
N SER A 164 25.75 16.99 -8.81
CA SER A 164 24.42 16.44 -9.02
C SER A 164 24.48 14.96 -9.37
N MET A 165 23.71 14.14 -8.64
CA MET A 165 23.59 12.70 -8.84
C MET A 165 22.46 12.37 -9.83
N ASP A 166 22.52 11.19 -10.44
CA ASP A 166 21.48 10.72 -11.37
C ASP A 166 20.08 10.67 -10.74
N VAL A 167 20.03 10.39 -9.43
CA VAL A 167 18.78 10.27 -8.68
C VAL A 167 18.05 11.61 -8.60
N HIS A 168 18.78 12.72 -8.64
CA HIS A 168 18.21 14.07 -8.54
C HIS A 168 17.26 14.39 -9.69
N VAL A 169 17.44 13.79 -10.87
CA VAL A 169 16.49 13.88 -11.98
C VAL A 169 15.10 13.37 -11.59
N ARG A 170 15.01 12.41 -10.65
CA ARG A 170 13.73 11.90 -10.13
C ARG A 170 13.10 12.77 -9.05
N TYR A 171 13.90 13.61 -8.40
CA TYR A 171 13.47 14.48 -7.30
C TYR A 171 13.03 15.86 -7.78
N ARG A 172 13.46 16.27 -8.98
CA ARG A 172 12.99 17.50 -9.61
C ARG A 172 11.53 17.37 -10.02
N THR A 173 10.69 18.22 -9.47
CA THR A 173 9.33 18.45 -9.95
C THR A 173 9.31 19.70 -10.83
N GLU A 174 8.19 19.97 -11.51
CA GLU A 174 8.05 21.19 -12.31
C GLU A 174 8.13 22.44 -11.42
N ALA A 175 7.52 22.39 -10.23
CA ALA A 175 7.53 23.45 -9.23
C ALA A 175 8.87 23.59 -8.49
N HIS A 176 9.60 22.49 -8.26
CA HIS A 176 10.85 22.49 -7.50
C HIS A 176 11.99 21.83 -8.28
N GLN A 177 12.78 22.65 -8.97
CA GLN A 177 13.92 22.20 -9.79
C GLN A 177 15.27 22.23 -9.05
N ASP A 178 15.40 23.10 -8.04
CA ASP A 178 16.63 23.31 -7.31
C ASP A 178 16.84 22.21 -6.26
N VAL A 179 17.85 21.37 -6.49
CA VAL A 179 18.21 20.26 -5.60
C VAL A 179 19.47 20.65 -4.83
N VAL A 180 19.44 20.46 -3.51
CA VAL A 180 20.58 20.70 -2.62
C VAL A 180 21.17 19.34 -2.21
N ASN A 181 22.46 19.14 -2.43
CA ASN A 181 23.12 17.83 -2.29
C ASN A 181 23.60 17.55 -0.86
N ARG A 182 22.69 17.56 0.11
CA ARG A 182 23.02 17.37 1.54
C ARG A 182 23.64 16.02 1.84
N PHE A 183 23.23 14.96 1.12
CA PHE A 183 23.79 13.63 1.33
C PHE A 183 25.29 13.56 0.99
N ASN A 184 25.72 14.26 -0.06
CA ASN A 184 27.13 14.30 -0.47
C ASN A 184 27.99 15.04 0.56
N GLU A 185 27.46 16.14 1.11
CA GLU A 185 28.10 16.86 2.21
C GLU A 185 28.32 15.94 3.41
N ARG A 186 27.25 15.27 3.86
CA ARG A 186 27.31 14.29 4.95
C ARG A 186 28.25 13.14 4.65
N PHE A 187 28.25 12.61 3.43
CA PHE A 187 29.12 11.52 3.02
C PHE A 187 30.60 11.87 3.20
N ILE A 188 31.03 13.04 2.73
CA ILE A 188 32.43 13.48 2.84
C ILE A 188 32.82 13.69 4.30
N LEU A 189 31.96 14.35 5.09
CA LEU A 189 32.21 14.54 6.52
C LEU A 189 32.25 13.20 7.26
N SER A 190 31.45 12.22 6.86
CA SER A 190 31.52 10.89 7.47
C SER A 190 32.83 10.15 7.18
N LEU A 191 33.51 10.44 6.06
CA LEU A 191 34.79 9.81 5.74
C LEU A 191 35.89 10.23 6.71
N SER A 192 35.81 11.42 7.32
CA SER A 192 36.80 11.84 8.32
C SER A 192 36.72 11.04 9.63
N ASP A 193 35.53 10.53 9.97
CA ASP A 193 35.33 9.66 11.13
C ASP A 193 35.86 8.23 10.91
N CYS A 194 36.02 7.80 9.66
CA CYS A 194 36.45 6.44 9.34
C CYS A 194 37.97 6.28 9.48
N LYS A 195 38.41 5.60 10.55
CA LYS A 195 39.83 5.38 10.86
C LYS A 195 40.62 4.62 9.79
N LYS A 196 39.95 3.74 9.02
CA LYS A 196 40.56 2.87 8.00
C LYS A 196 40.29 3.36 6.56
N CYS A 197 39.93 4.62 6.40
CA CYS A 197 39.74 5.27 5.10
C CYS A 197 40.91 6.20 4.77
N LEU A 198 41.51 6.03 3.58
CA LEU A 198 42.53 6.93 3.04
C LEU A 198 42.01 7.62 1.78
N ILE A 199 42.15 8.94 1.74
CA ILE A 199 41.81 9.75 0.57
C ILE A 199 43.11 10.13 -0.13
N VAL A 200 43.16 9.84 -1.42
CA VAL A 200 44.39 9.78 -2.19
C VAL A 200 44.19 10.44 -3.56
N ASP A 201 45.18 11.19 -4.02
CA ASP A 201 45.17 11.82 -5.35
C ASP A 201 45.63 10.85 -6.46
N ASP A 202 45.52 11.25 -7.72
CA ASP A 202 45.94 10.52 -8.92
C ASP A 202 47.39 10.03 -8.88
N LYS A 203 48.24 10.65 -8.07
CA LYS A 203 49.66 10.30 -7.89
C LYS A 203 49.93 9.42 -6.68
N LEU A 204 48.89 8.93 -6.03
CA LEU A 204 48.94 8.21 -4.75
C LEU A 204 49.48 9.04 -3.57
N ASP A 205 49.32 10.37 -3.63
CA ASP A 205 49.62 11.27 -2.51
C ASP A 205 48.41 11.39 -1.58
N ILE A 206 48.63 11.39 -0.26
CA ILE A 206 47.57 11.42 0.74
C ILE A 206 47.06 12.85 0.94
N LEU A 207 45.75 13.04 0.90
CA LEU A 207 45.11 14.32 1.19
C LEU A 207 44.82 14.45 2.70
N PRO A 208 45.26 15.52 3.38
CA PRO A 208 45.07 15.69 4.82
C PRO A 208 43.65 16.20 5.12
N ILE A 209 42.75 15.28 5.48
CA ILE A 209 41.35 15.60 5.81
C ILE A 209 40.98 15.10 7.19
N SER A 210 41.57 13.99 7.63
CA SER A 210 41.42 13.49 8.98
C SER A 210 42.75 13.49 9.73
N SER A 211 42.71 14.04 10.94
CA SER A 211 43.84 14.11 11.88
C SER A 211 44.36 12.73 12.30
N HIS A 212 43.49 11.72 12.32
CA HIS A 212 43.83 10.34 12.67
C HIS A 212 44.81 9.67 11.68
N LEU A 213 44.93 10.19 10.45
CA LEU A 213 45.78 9.62 9.41
C LEU A 213 47.23 10.09 9.46
N GLU A 214 47.54 11.12 10.27
CA GLU A 214 48.91 11.61 10.41
C GLU A 214 49.84 10.59 11.10
N THR A 215 49.28 9.69 11.93
CA THR A 215 50.03 8.71 12.71
C THR A 215 49.44 7.30 12.62
N ILE A 216 49.59 6.62 11.47
CA ILE A 216 49.27 5.19 11.36
C ILE A 216 50.48 4.37 11.80
N VAL A 217 50.35 3.65 12.92
CA VAL A 217 51.38 2.74 13.44
C VAL A 217 51.16 1.33 12.89
N PRO A 218 52.20 0.61 12.44
CA PRO A 218 52.09 -0.79 12.05
C PRO A 218 51.77 -1.66 13.26
N VAL A 219 50.78 -2.55 13.12
CA VAL A 219 50.47 -3.58 14.11
C VAL A 219 51.55 -4.66 14.02
N PRO A 220 52.21 -5.04 15.13
CA PRO A 220 53.23 -6.09 15.09
C PRO A 220 52.61 -7.41 14.63
N LYS A 221 53.33 -8.12 13.74
CA LYS A 221 53.00 -9.51 13.37
C LYS A 221 53.45 -10.42 14.51
N SER A 222 52.65 -10.55 15.57
CA SER A 222 52.95 -11.51 16.64
C SER A 222 52.82 -12.95 16.10
N GLU A 223 53.88 -13.74 16.23
CA GLU A 223 53.98 -15.13 15.75
C GLU A 223 53.08 -16.10 16.54
N SER A 224 52.51 -15.66 17.65
CA SER A 224 51.38 -16.29 18.33
C SER A 224 50.14 -15.42 18.16
N ILE A 225 49.24 -15.82 17.27
CA ILE A 225 47.88 -15.26 17.22
C ILE A 225 47.29 -15.53 18.62
N GLU A 226 47.17 -14.50 19.46
CA GLU A 226 46.29 -14.57 20.63
C GLU A 226 44.90 -14.88 20.06
N LEU A 227 44.51 -16.15 20.15
CA LEU A 227 43.20 -16.61 19.72
C LEU A 227 42.20 -15.84 20.56
N THR A 228 41.23 -15.22 19.90
CA THR A 228 40.14 -14.54 20.60
C THR A 228 39.43 -15.55 21.49
N GLU A 229 38.88 -15.10 22.63
CA GLU A 229 38.16 -15.96 23.59
C GLU A 229 37.11 -16.83 22.87
N GLU A 230 36.40 -16.25 21.90
CA GLU A 230 35.38 -16.92 21.06
C GLU A 230 35.96 -18.06 20.18
N GLU A 231 37.19 -17.93 19.69
CA GLU A 231 37.86 -18.97 18.89
C GLU A 231 38.31 -20.15 19.75
N ILE A 232 38.66 -19.88 21.02
CA ILE A 232 39.00 -20.91 22.02
C ILE A 232 37.74 -21.69 22.38
N GLU A 233 36.65 -21.00 22.74
CA GLU A 233 35.37 -21.64 23.06
C GLU A 233 34.86 -22.50 21.88
N LEU A 234 35.03 -22.04 20.64
CA LEU A 234 34.63 -22.81 19.46
C LEU A 234 35.42 -24.12 19.33
N ARG A 235 36.73 -24.10 19.61
CA ARG A 235 37.56 -25.31 19.55
C ARG A 235 37.15 -26.29 20.65
N GLU A 236 36.96 -25.81 21.87
CA GLU A 236 36.48 -26.64 22.98
C GLU A 236 35.14 -27.30 22.64
N LEU A 237 34.22 -26.54 22.06
CA LEU A 237 32.91 -27.06 21.64
C LEU A 237 33.06 -28.12 20.52
N LYS A 238 33.94 -27.89 19.53
CA LYS A 238 34.21 -28.88 18.47
C LYS A 238 34.84 -30.16 19.01
N ASP A 239 35.77 -30.04 19.94
CA ASP A 239 36.43 -31.20 20.55
C ASP A 239 35.45 -32.01 21.40
N SER A 240 34.57 -31.35 22.16
CA SER A 240 33.56 -32.03 22.98
C SER A 240 32.55 -32.86 22.17
N LEU A 241 32.25 -32.45 20.93
CA LEU A 241 31.22 -33.06 20.09
C LEU A 241 31.79 -33.96 18.99
N ARG A 242 33.11 -34.17 18.97
CA ARG A 242 33.81 -34.90 17.91
C ARG A 242 33.33 -36.36 17.77
N GLU A 243 32.99 -37.00 18.89
CA GLU A 243 32.56 -38.40 18.92
C GLU A 243 31.08 -38.60 18.56
N THR A 244 30.24 -37.58 18.75
CA THR A 244 28.80 -37.66 18.46
C THR A 244 28.53 -37.48 16.96
N GLN A 245 28.58 -38.55 16.17
CA GLN A 245 28.21 -38.52 14.75
C GLN A 245 26.69 -38.62 14.57
N PRO A 246 26.06 -37.89 13.61
CA PRO A 246 26.63 -37.02 12.56
C PRO A 246 26.91 -35.57 13.00
N VAL A 247 26.57 -35.20 14.24
CA VAL A 247 26.60 -33.83 14.78
C VAL A 247 28.01 -33.24 14.76
N GLY A 248 29.01 -33.99 15.20
CA GLY A 248 30.41 -33.55 15.27
C GLY A 248 31.00 -33.16 13.91
N SER A 249 30.73 -33.96 12.87
CA SER A 249 31.20 -33.67 11.51
C SER A 249 30.58 -32.40 10.92
N LEU A 250 29.30 -32.14 11.22
CA LEU A 250 28.61 -30.94 10.77
C LEU A 250 29.05 -29.69 11.53
N ILE A 251 29.26 -29.77 12.85
CA ILE A 251 29.71 -28.64 13.66
C ILE A 251 31.16 -28.25 13.32
N ASN A 252 31.98 -29.19 12.87
CA ASN A 252 33.33 -28.89 12.38
C ASN A 252 33.33 -27.90 11.20
N LEU A 253 32.26 -27.87 10.39
CA LEU A 253 32.09 -26.92 9.28
C LEU A 253 31.79 -25.49 9.75
N CYS A 254 31.29 -25.30 10.97
CA CYS A 254 30.97 -23.99 11.52
C CYS A 254 32.25 -23.16 11.74
N LYS A 255 32.20 -21.88 11.36
CA LYS A 255 33.34 -20.95 11.51
C LYS A 255 33.31 -20.16 12.80
N THR A 256 32.12 -19.85 13.28
CA THR A 256 31.89 -19.00 14.46
C THR A 256 31.17 -19.78 15.54
N ILE A 257 31.33 -19.34 16.79
CA ILE A 257 30.65 -19.97 17.93
C ILE A 257 29.15 -19.76 17.90
N ASP A 258 28.71 -18.56 17.52
CA ASP A 258 27.29 -18.22 17.32
C ASP A 258 26.64 -19.17 16.31
N GLN A 259 27.34 -19.46 15.20
CA GLN A 259 26.85 -20.41 14.19
C GLN A 259 26.77 -21.82 14.76
N ALA A 260 27.76 -22.27 15.53
CA ALA A 260 27.75 -23.60 16.14
C ALA A 260 26.60 -23.76 17.15
N ARG A 261 26.38 -22.78 18.03
CA ARG A 261 25.24 -22.75 18.97
C ARG A 261 23.90 -22.77 18.25
N ALA A 262 23.76 -22.02 17.16
CA ALA A 262 22.54 -22.01 16.35
C ALA A 262 22.28 -23.37 15.68
N VAL A 263 23.31 -23.97 15.06
CA VAL A 263 23.21 -25.30 14.44
C VAL A 263 22.85 -26.37 15.48
N LEU A 264 23.47 -26.34 16.65
CA LEU A 264 23.11 -27.23 17.76
C LEU A 264 21.63 -27.13 18.12
N LYS A 265 21.11 -25.91 18.25
CA LYS A 265 19.68 -25.74 18.55
C LYS A 265 18.77 -26.24 17.43
N PHE A 266 19.17 -26.10 16.16
CA PHE A 266 18.44 -26.72 15.05
C PHE A 266 18.44 -28.25 15.19
N ILE A 267 19.59 -28.85 15.50
CA ILE A 267 19.73 -30.30 15.68
C ILE A 267 18.84 -30.80 16.81
N ASP A 268 18.82 -30.10 17.96
CA ASP A 268 17.95 -30.44 19.08
C ASP A 268 16.48 -30.52 18.66
N VAL A 269 16.00 -29.50 17.94
CA VAL A 269 14.60 -29.43 17.48
C VAL A 269 14.30 -30.51 16.42
N ILE A 270 15.26 -30.82 15.54
CA ILE A 270 15.15 -31.91 14.56
C ILE A 270 15.05 -33.26 15.27
N SER A 271 15.81 -33.44 16.35
CA SER A 271 15.83 -34.67 17.15
C SER A 271 14.55 -34.90 17.96
N GLU A 272 13.89 -33.82 18.39
CA GLU A 272 12.63 -33.87 19.15
C GLU A 272 11.46 -34.44 18.32
N LYS A 273 11.54 -34.36 16.98
CA LYS A 273 10.52 -34.80 16.02
C LYS A 273 9.12 -34.21 16.26
N THR A 274 9.04 -33.05 16.93
CA THR A 274 7.78 -32.33 17.13
C THR A 274 7.44 -31.49 15.89
N LEU A 275 6.31 -31.81 15.25
CA LEU A 275 5.84 -31.14 14.03
C LEU A 275 5.28 -29.72 14.29
N SER A 276 5.15 -29.29 15.54
CA SER A 276 4.58 -27.99 15.94
C SER A 276 5.62 -27.01 16.48
N SER A 277 6.85 -27.04 15.95
CA SER A 277 7.95 -26.18 16.40
C SER A 277 8.37 -25.17 15.32
N THR A 278 8.62 -23.93 15.71
CA THR A 278 9.18 -22.88 14.83
C THR A 278 10.52 -22.44 15.36
N VAL A 279 11.55 -22.46 14.52
CA VAL A 279 12.82 -21.83 14.84
C VAL A 279 12.99 -20.60 13.96
N SER A 280 13.14 -19.45 14.58
CA SER A 280 13.38 -18.17 13.90
C SER A 280 14.82 -17.73 14.13
N LEU A 281 15.64 -17.78 13.09
CA LEU A 281 17.00 -17.29 13.07
C LEU A 281 17.05 -15.85 12.55
N THR A 282 17.43 -14.92 13.41
CA THR A 282 17.54 -13.50 13.11
C THR A 282 19.00 -13.08 13.08
N ALA A 283 19.44 -12.38 12.03
CA ALA A 283 20.80 -11.85 11.99
C ALA A 283 20.93 -10.72 10.98
N ALA A 284 21.99 -9.94 11.13
CA ALA A 284 22.45 -9.06 10.08
C ALA A 284 22.89 -9.83 8.82
N ARG A 285 23.11 -9.09 7.73
CA ARG A 285 23.61 -9.67 6.48
C ARG A 285 25.08 -10.04 6.65
N GLY A 286 25.53 -11.11 5.97
CA GLY A 286 26.92 -11.56 6.06
C GLY A 286 27.30 -12.35 7.33
N ARG A 287 26.34 -12.69 8.21
CA ARG A 287 26.55 -13.47 9.45
C ARG A 287 26.41 -15.00 9.29
N GLY A 288 26.18 -15.51 8.07
CA GLY A 288 26.17 -16.96 7.80
C GLY A 288 24.81 -17.69 7.97
N LYS A 289 23.68 -16.99 7.95
CA LYS A 289 22.33 -17.60 8.10
C LYS A 289 22.05 -18.73 7.11
N SER A 290 22.19 -18.48 5.81
CA SER A 290 21.91 -19.49 4.78
C SER A 290 22.87 -20.68 4.89
N ALA A 291 24.10 -20.47 5.39
CA ALA A 291 25.05 -21.53 5.67
C ALA A 291 24.61 -22.40 6.86
N ALA A 292 24.17 -21.78 7.96
CA ALA A 292 23.62 -22.49 9.12
C ALA A 292 22.37 -23.31 8.76
N LEU A 293 21.46 -22.74 7.95
CA LEU A 293 20.28 -23.46 7.44
C LEU A 293 20.67 -24.63 6.52
N GLY A 294 21.65 -24.44 5.64
CA GLY A 294 22.15 -25.52 4.77
C GLY A 294 22.71 -26.70 5.57
N ILE A 295 23.49 -26.43 6.62
CA ILE A 295 24.00 -27.45 7.55
C ILE A 295 22.85 -28.14 8.30
N ALA A 296 21.85 -27.38 8.75
CA ALA A 296 20.67 -27.93 9.41
C ALA A 296 19.84 -28.86 8.49
N ILE A 297 19.70 -28.53 7.20
CA ILE A 297 19.02 -29.39 6.21
C ILE A 297 19.80 -30.68 5.99
N ALA A 298 21.13 -30.62 5.86
CA ALA A 298 21.96 -31.81 5.75
C ALA A 298 21.81 -32.72 6.99
N CYS A 299 21.69 -32.12 8.17
CA CYS A 299 21.40 -32.85 9.41
C CYS A 299 20.01 -33.50 9.41
N ALA A 300 18.98 -32.78 8.97
CA ALA A 300 17.62 -33.33 8.87
C ALA A 300 17.56 -34.58 7.97
N ILE A 301 18.33 -34.57 6.87
CA ILE A 301 18.44 -35.73 5.99
C ILE A 301 19.10 -36.91 6.72
N ALA A 302 20.13 -36.67 7.51
CA ALA A 302 20.76 -37.69 8.34
C ALA A 302 19.82 -38.24 9.44
N PHE A 303 18.84 -37.47 9.89
CA PHE A 303 17.77 -37.92 10.82
C PHE A 303 16.56 -38.54 10.11
N ASN A 304 16.67 -38.88 8.82
CA ASN A 304 15.70 -39.59 7.99
C ASN A 304 14.38 -38.84 7.71
N TYR A 305 14.40 -37.50 7.66
CA TYR A 305 13.29 -36.72 7.11
C TYR A 305 13.18 -36.91 5.59
N SER A 306 11.97 -37.11 5.09
CA SER A 306 11.71 -37.49 3.70
C SER A 306 11.59 -36.28 2.77
N ASN A 307 10.72 -35.33 3.12
CA ASN A 307 10.38 -34.19 2.27
C ASN A 307 10.75 -32.88 2.95
N VAL A 308 11.83 -32.26 2.47
CA VAL A 308 12.29 -30.94 2.91
C VAL A 308 12.01 -29.93 1.81
N TYR A 309 11.22 -28.90 2.12
CA TYR A 309 10.94 -27.82 1.18
C TYR A 309 11.69 -26.56 1.57
N VAL A 310 12.28 -25.90 0.56
CA VAL A 310 12.97 -24.63 0.73
C VAL A 310 12.21 -23.54 -0.04
N THR A 311 11.97 -22.41 0.60
CA THR A 311 11.25 -21.28 0.04
C THR A 311 12.07 -20.01 0.17
N SER A 312 12.13 -19.25 -0.92
CA SER A 312 12.79 -17.93 -1.03
C SER A 312 12.09 -17.13 -2.14
N PRO A 313 12.20 -15.78 -2.14
CA PRO A 313 11.60 -14.96 -3.19
C PRO A 313 12.16 -15.24 -4.59
N SER A 314 13.43 -15.67 -4.68
CA SER A 314 14.05 -16.09 -5.93
C SER A 314 15.01 -17.26 -5.68
N PRO A 315 15.18 -18.19 -6.64
CA PRO A 315 16.07 -19.34 -6.49
C PRO A 315 17.56 -18.95 -6.49
N GLU A 316 17.93 -17.78 -7.03
CA GLU A 316 19.32 -17.31 -7.02
C GLU A 316 19.86 -17.09 -5.60
N ASN A 317 19.00 -16.63 -4.68
CA ASN A 317 19.36 -16.39 -3.27
C ASN A 317 19.75 -17.69 -2.55
N LEU A 318 19.30 -18.85 -3.04
CA LEU A 318 19.54 -20.15 -2.43
C LEU A 318 20.86 -20.80 -2.83
N LYS A 319 21.65 -20.17 -3.71
CA LYS A 319 22.92 -20.75 -4.16
C LYS A 319 23.85 -21.10 -2.99
N THR A 320 23.97 -20.20 -2.02
CA THR A 320 24.78 -20.43 -0.82
C THR A 320 24.17 -21.50 0.08
N LEU A 321 22.85 -21.55 0.22
CA LEU A 321 22.19 -22.56 1.03
C LEU A 321 22.48 -23.97 0.48
N PHE A 322 22.28 -24.18 -0.82
CA PHE A 322 22.57 -25.46 -1.46
C PHE A 322 24.06 -25.81 -1.46
N GLU A 323 24.97 -24.82 -1.60
CA GLU A 323 26.41 -25.08 -1.46
C GLU A 323 26.77 -25.65 -0.09
N PHE A 324 26.14 -25.16 0.99
CA PHE A 324 26.36 -25.67 2.33
C PHE A 324 25.63 -26.98 2.61
N VAL A 325 24.51 -27.26 1.94
CA VAL A 325 23.90 -28.60 1.95
C VAL A 325 24.88 -29.63 1.37
N LEU A 326 25.50 -29.33 0.23
CA LEU A 326 26.49 -30.21 -0.42
C LEU A 326 27.74 -30.39 0.45
N LYS A 327 28.26 -29.32 1.05
CA LYS A 327 29.37 -29.43 2.04
C LYS A 327 29.00 -30.27 3.26
N GLY A 328 27.74 -30.19 3.71
CA GLY A 328 27.20 -31.03 4.76
C GLY A 328 27.14 -32.50 4.35
N PHE A 329 26.73 -32.80 3.11
CA PHE A 329 26.76 -34.14 2.53
C PHE A 329 28.18 -34.69 2.44
N ASP A 330 29.15 -33.89 2.01
CA ASP A 330 30.57 -34.29 1.99
C ASP A 330 31.06 -34.65 3.40
N ALA A 331 30.67 -33.88 4.42
CA ALA A 331 31.02 -34.15 5.82
C ALA A 331 30.35 -35.42 6.38
N ILE A 332 29.13 -35.75 5.92
CA ILE A 332 28.42 -37.01 6.25
C ILE A 332 28.88 -38.17 5.34
N SER A 333 29.83 -37.92 4.43
CA SER A 333 30.35 -38.89 3.46
C SER A 333 29.33 -39.40 2.44
N LEU A 334 28.36 -38.57 2.05
CA LEU A 334 27.44 -38.81 0.94
C LEU A 334 28.10 -38.42 -0.40
N LYS A 335 28.03 -39.30 -1.41
CA LYS A 335 28.67 -39.07 -2.71
C LYS A 335 27.67 -38.69 -3.79
N GLU A 336 28.05 -37.72 -4.62
CA GLU A 336 27.28 -37.30 -5.81
C GLU A 336 27.16 -38.46 -6.81
N HIS A 337 26.00 -38.59 -7.46
CA HIS A 337 25.62 -39.63 -8.44
C HIS A 337 25.51 -41.06 -7.91
N LEU A 338 26.03 -41.34 -6.71
CA LEU A 338 25.83 -42.63 -6.03
C LEU A 338 24.66 -42.52 -5.05
N ASP A 339 24.74 -41.57 -4.12
CA ASP A 339 23.75 -41.41 -3.05
C ASP A 339 22.71 -40.34 -3.39
N TYR A 340 23.08 -39.33 -4.19
CA TYR A 340 22.17 -38.23 -4.54
C TYR A 340 22.40 -37.65 -5.94
N ASP A 341 21.32 -37.09 -6.51
CA ASP A 341 21.31 -36.42 -7.81
C ASP A 341 20.84 -34.97 -7.70
N ILE A 342 21.51 -34.07 -8.44
CA ILE A 342 21.20 -32.64 -8.49
C ILE A 342 20.46 -32.29 -9.78
N ILE A 343 19.29 -31.65 -9.65
CA ILE A 343 18.51 -31.14 -10.77
C ILE A 343 18.60 -29.61 -10.80
N GLN A 344 19.13 -29.09 -11.90
CA GLN A 344 19.26 -27.66 -12.17
C GLN A 344 18.07 -27.12 -12.99
N SER A 345 17.78 -25.83 -12.84
CA SER A 345 16.74 -25.16 -13.63
C SER A 345 17.14 -25.05 -15.12
N THR A 346 16.16 -25.24 -16.00
CA THR A 346 16.29 -25.05 -17.45
C THR A 346 16.09 -23.60 -17.89
N ASN A 347 15.55 -22.73 -17.03
CA ASN A 347 15.27 -21.34 -17.38
C ASN A 347 16.54 -20.47 -17.35
N GLU A 348 16.74 -19.65 -18.39
CA GLU A 348 17.90 -18.75 -18.50
C GLU A 348 17.92 -17.68 -17.40
N GLU A 349 16.74 -17.22 -16.95
CA GLU A 349 16.60 -16.24 -15.87
C GLU A 349 17.16 -16.72 -14.52
N PHE A 350 17.20 -18.04 -14.30
CA PHE A 350 17.63 -18.63 -13.03
C PHE A 350 19.09 -19.11 -13.05
N ASN A 351 19.87 -18.78 -14.08
CA ASN A 351 21.32 -19.02 -14.13
C ASN A 351 21.74 -20.47 -13.72
N LYS A 352 20.97 -21.48 -14.12
CA LYS A 352 21.17 -22.90 -13.76
C LYS A 352 21.19 -23.16 -12.24
N SER A 353 20.39 -22.44 -11.47
CA SER A 353 20.23 -22.67 -10.03
C SER A 353 19.73 -24.09 -9.74
N ILE A 354 20.15 -24.65 -8.61
CA ILE A 354 19.66 -25.95 -8.11
C ILE A 354 18.20 -25.80 -7.69
N VAL A 355 17.32 -26.63 -8.24
CA VAL A 355 15.88 -26.62 -7.91
C VAL A 355 15.51 -27.79 -7.02
N ARG A 356 16.13 -28.95 -7.25
CA ARG A 356 15.80 -30.18 -6.53
C ARG A 356 17.02 -31.06 -6.35
N VAL A 357 17.13 -31.68 -5.17
CA VAL A 357 18.13 -32.71 -4.86
C VAL A 357 17.39 -33.96 -4.41
N ASN A 358 17.59 -35.08 -5.11
CA ASN A 358 17.02 -36.38 -4.73
C ASN A 358 18.10 -37.22 -4.07
N ILE A 359 17.81 -37.83 -2.94
CA ILE A 359 18.72 -38.74 -2.21
C ILE A 359 18.09 -40.13 -2.17
N HIS A 360 18.89 -41.17 -2.39
CA HIS A 360 18.43 -42.54 -2.67
C HIS A 360 19.02 -43.61 -1.71
N ARG A 361 19.56 -43.23 -0.54
CA ARG A 361 20.35 -44.13 0.31
C ARG A 361 19.54 -45.21 1.05
N GLU A 362 18.56 -44.81 1.87
CA GLU A 362 17.73 -45.75 2.66
C GLU A 362 16.28 -45.75 2.18
N HIS A 363 15.70 -44.55 2.06
CA HIS A 363 14.42 -44.27 1.43
C HIS A 363 14.57 -43.05 0.51
N ARG A 364 13.54 -42.76 -0.28
CA ARG A 364 13.56 -41.63 -1.20
C ARG A 364 13.37 -40.34 -0.43
N GLN A 365 14.44 -39.56 -0.28
CA GLN A 365 14.38 -38.22 0.30
C GLN A 365 14.51 -37.17 -0.81
N CYS A 366 13.89 -36.02 -0.59
CA CYS A 366 13.87 -34.93 -1.55
C CYS A 366 14.00 -33.58 -0.86
N ILE A 367 14.95 -32.78 -1.33
CA ILE A 367 14.99 -31.34 -1.08
C ILE A 367 14.45 -30.64 -2.33
N GLN A 368 13.41 -29.83 -2.19
CA GLN A 368 12.82 -29.12 -3.31
C GLN A 368 12.59 -27.64 -3.02
N TYR A 369 12.97 -26.79 -3.97
CA TYR A 369 12.58 -25.39 -3.99
C TYR A 369 11.12 -25.22 -4.40
N ILE A 370 10.38 -24.41 -3.65
CA ILE A 370 9.02 -23.98 -3.99
C ILE A 370 8.92 -22.46 -3.90
N HIS A 371 8.24 -21.88 -4.88
CA HIS A 371 7.97 -20.45 -4.86
C HIS A 371 6.86 -20.13 -3.82
N PRO A 372 7.01 -19.06 -3.00
CA PRO A 372 6.08 -18.74 -1.91
C PRO A 372 4.60 -18.62 -2.34
N ASN A 373 4.34 -18.11 -3.55
CA ASN A 373 2.97 -17.95 -4.05
C ASN A 373 2.31 -19.27 -4.42
N ASP A 374 3.09 -20.27 -4.84
CA ASP A 374 2.57 -21.56 -5.28
C ASP A 374 2.27 -22.45 -4.07
N ALA A 375 3.15 -22.38 -3.07
CA ALA A 375 2.99 -22.98 -1.76
C ALA A 375 1.62 -22.70 -1.12
N VAL A 376 1.13 -21.46 -1.21
CA VAL A 376 -0.17 -21.05 -0.65
C VAL A 376 -1.35 -21.54 -1.49
N LYS A 377 -1.22 -21.58 -2.81
CA LYS A 377 -2.34 -21.93 -3.70
C LYS A 377 -2.72 -23.40 -3.63
N THR A 378 -1.73 -24.28 -3.45
CA THR A 378 -1.98 -25.71 -3.62
C THR A 378 -2.39 -26.43 -2.34
N ASN A 379 -2.28 -25.83 -1.14
CA ASN A 379 -2.41 -26.49 0.18
C ASN A 379 -1.63 -27.81 0.34
N PHE A 380 -0.85 -28.19 -0.67
CA PHE A 380 -0.12 -29.44 -0.84
C PHE A 380 1.01 -29.59 0.19
N LEU A 381 1.57 -28.46 0.62
CA LEU A 381 2.58 -28.44 1.69
C LEU A 381 2.03 -29.00 2.99
N ALA A 382 0.79 -28.68 3.35
CA ALA A 382 0.19 -29.15 4.60
C ALA A 382 -0.02 -30.67 4.63
N GLN A 383 -0.02 -31.34 3.48
CA GLN A 383 -0.22 -32.79 3.37
C GLN A 383 1.09 -33.57 3.14
N SER A 384 2.16 -32.93 2.64
CA SER A 384 3.36 -33.63 2.18
C SER A 384 4.67 -33.17 2.80
N ALA A 385 4.71 -32.00 3.45
CA ALA A 385 5.92 -31.42 4.01
C ALA A 385 6.14 -31.85 5.47
N GLU A 386 7.35 -32.28 5.80
CA GLU A 386 7.77 -32.49 7.19
C GLU A 386 8.54 -31.28 7.72
N ILE A 387 9.39 -30.69 6.88
CA ILE A 387 10.18 -29.49 7.20
C ILE A 387 10.02 -28.46 6.09
N LEU A 388 9.71 -27.23 6.48
CA LEU A 388 9.75 -26.05 5.62
C LEU A 388 10.84 -25.10 6.08
N VAL A 389 11.78 -24.80 5.19
CA VAL A 389 12.83 -23.79 5.40
C VAL A 389 12.52 -22.55 4.58
N ILE A 390 12.29 -21.43 5.26
CA ILE A 390 12.03 -20.13 4.64
C ILE A 390 13.29 -19.27 4.81
N ASP A 391 14.05 -19.08 3.73
CA ASP A 391 15.21 -18.17 3.72
C ASP A 391 14.76 -16.76 3.33
N GLU A 392 15.28 -15.74 4.03
CA GLU A 392 14.88 -14.33 3.87
C GLU A 392 13.36 -14.10 4.00
N ALA A 393 12.75 -14.62 5.08
CA ALA A 393 11.31 -14.48 5.35
C ALA A 393 10.83 -13.01 5.38
N ALA A 394 11.73 -12.07 5.70
CA ALA A 394 11.44 -10.64 5.69
C ALA A 394 11.21 -10.03 4.30
N ALA A 395 11.62 -10.72 3.22
CA ALA A 395 11.34 -10.31 1.85
C ALA A 395 9.98 -10.80 1.35
N ILE A 396 9.36 -11.76 2.04
CA ILE A 396 8.07 -12.35 1.68
C ILE A 396 6.95 -11.63 2.44
N PRO A 397 5.84 -11.25 1.76
CA PRO A 397 4.67 -10.64 2.39
C PRO A 397 4.20 -11.38 3.65
N LEU A 398 3.93 -10.63 4.72
CA LEU A 398 3.47 -11.19 6.00
C LEU A 398 2.23 -12.11 5.89
N PRO A 399 1.19 -11.80 5.06
CA PRO A 399 0.07 -12.72 4.88
C PRO A 399 0.49 -14.07 4.31
N ILE A 400 1.43 -14.07 3.36
CA ILE A 400 1.97 -15.29 2.74
C ILE A 400 2.78 -16.08 3.76
N VAL A 401 3.66 -15.42 4.53
CA VAL A 401 4.43 -16.08 5.60
C VAL A 401 3.50 -16.73 6.64
N LYS A 402 2.40 -16.06 7.01
CA LYS A 402 1.41 -16.64 7.93
C LYS A 402 0.74 -17.88 7.37
N SER A 403 0.40 -17.91 6.08
CA SER A 403 -0.15 -19.11 5.43
C SER A 403 0.88 -20.22 5.25
N LEU A 404 2.18 -19.89 5.19
CA LEU A 404 3.26 -20.88 5.12
C LEU A 404 3.56 -21.56 6.47
N ILE A 405 3.09 -21.01 7.59
CA ILE A 405 3.26 -21.61 8.91
C ILE A 405 2.11 -22.62 9.12
N GLY A 406 2.36 -23.88 8.72
CA GLY A 406 1.42 -25.01 8.84
C GLY A 406 1.70 -25.97 9.99
N PRO A 407 1.06 -27.15 10.04
CA PRO A 407 1.25 -28.19 11.07
C PRO A 407 2.52 -29.03 10.83
N TYR A 408 3.64 -28.38 10.50
CA TYR A 408 4.94 -29.00 10.27
C TYR A 408 6.07 -28.15 10.86
N LEU A 409 7.29 -28.70 10.90
CA LEU A 409 8.46 -28.01 11.43
C LEU A 409 8.83 -26.86 10.49
N VAL A 410 9.01 -25.65 11.03
CA VAL A 410 9.34 -24.48 10.22
C VAL A 410 10.62 -23.84 10.73
N PHE A 411 11.60 -23.71 9.84
CA PHE A 411 12.80 -22.90 10.04
C PHE A 411 12.67 -21.63 9.23
N MET A 412 12.79 -20.49 9.88
CA MET A 412 12.75 -19.18 9.23
C MET A 412 14.06 -18.46 9.46
N SER A 413 14.64 -17.89 8.41
CA SER A 413 15.70 -16.89 8.55
C SER A 413 15.17 -15.49 8.24
N SER A 414 15.67 -14.49 8.97
CA SER A 414 15.30 -13.08 8.75
C SER A 414 16.54 -12.17 8.82
N THR A 415 16.59 -11.18 7.93
CA THR A 415 17.60 -10.11 7.86
C THR A 415 17.20 -8.92 8.70
N VAL A 416 17.89 -8.69 9.81
CA VAL A 416 17.71 -7.54 10.71
C VAL A 416 18.87 -6.55 10.51
N ASN A 417 18.66 -5.26 10.72
CA ASN A 417 19.70 -4.20 10.65
C ASN A 417 20.50 -4.15 9.31
N GLY A 418 19.91 -4.60 8.20
CA GLY A 418 20.50 -4.48 6.87
C GLY A 418 19.80 -3.44 6.00
N TYR A 419 20.37 -3.14 4.83
CA TYR A 419 19.79 -2.20 3.85
C TYR A 419 18.38 -2.58 3.34
N GLU A 420 17.88 -3.78 3.65
CA GLU A 420 16.53 -4.21 3.29
C GLU A 420 15.50 -3.89 4.37
N GLY A 421 15.92 -3.49 5.59
CA GLY A 421 15.12 -2.87 6.65
C GLY A 421 13.90 -3.63 7.16
N THR A 422 13.48 -4.74 6.53
CA THR A 422 12.18 -5.38 6.71
C THR A 422 12.12 -6.34 7.90
N GLY A 423 13.24 -6.96 8.27
CA GLY A 423 13.21 -8.05 9.26
C GLY A 423 12.85 -7.64 10.68
N ARG A 424 13.01 -6.37 11.04
CA ARG A 424 12.65 -5.86 12.38
C ARG A 424 11.16 -5.63 12.55
N SER A 425 10.47 -5.16 11.51
CA SER A 425 9.01 -5.04 11.53
C SER A 425 8.34 -6.42 11.56
N LEU A 426 8.92 -7.39 10.84
CA LEU A 426 8.53 -8.80 10.88
C LEU A 426 8.78 -9.40 12.26
N SER A 427 9.96 -9.18 12.86
CA SER A 427 10.26 -9.69 14.21
C SER A 427 9.27 -9.13 15.25
N LEU A 428 9.02 -7.83 15.24
CA LEU A 428 8.11 -7.20 16.20
C LEU A 428 6.64 -7.61 16.03
N LYS A 429 6.16 -7.88 14.81
CA LYS A 429 4.75 -8.23 14.57
C LYS A 429 4.52 -9.75 14.60
N LEU A 430 5.30 -10.51 13.83
CA LEU A 430 5.13 -11.96 13.69
C LEU A 430 5.62 -12.68 14.95
N LEU A 431 6.83 -12.40 15.43
CA LEU A 431 7.33 -13.09 16.62
C LEU A 431 6.52 -12.72 17.85
N LYS A 432 6.08 -11.45 18.00
CA LYS A 432 5.15 -11.10 19.08
C LYS A 432 3.84 -11.88 19.02
N GLN A 433 3.28 -12.10 17.82
CA GLN A 433 2.08 -12.91 17.65
C GLN A 433 2.35 -14.38 17.99
N LEU A 434 3.48 -14.95 17.57
CA LEU A 434 3.87 -16.33 17.88
C LEU A 434 4.20 -16.50 19.37
N ARG A 435 4.86 -15.52 20.01
CA ARG A 435 5.11 -15.47 21.45
C ARG A 435 3.81 -15.46 22.23
N GLN A 436 2.82 -14.65 21.83
CA GLN A 436 1.50 -14.68 22.46
C GLN A 436 0.81 -16.04 22.31
N GLN A 437 0.99 -16.73 21.19
CA GLN A 437 0.46 -18.08 21.00
C GLN A 437 1.18 -19.11 21.86
N SER A 438 2.50 -18.99 22.04
CA SER A 438 3.27 -19.87 22.92
C SER A 438 3.01 -19.60 24.41
N ASP A 439 2.91 -18.34 24.81
CA ASP A 439 2.69 -17.94 26.21
C ASP A 439 1.32 -18.40 26.71
N ASN A 440 0.30 -18.32 25.85
CA ASN A 440 -1.04 -18.84 26.13
C ASN A 440 -1.07 -20.37 26.38
N LEU A 441 -0.06 -21.12 25.91
CA LEU A 441 0.09 -22.55 26.22
C LEU A 441 0.72 -22.74 27.59
N ASN A 442 1.80 -22.02 27.88
CA ASN A 442 2.53 -22.13 29.15
C ASN A 442 1.65 -21.72 30.33
N SER A 443 0.79 -20.71 30.15
CA SER A 443 -0.18 -20.31 31.18
C SER A 443 -1.29 -21.34 31.40
N LYS A 444 -1.68 -22.10 30.37
CA LYS A 444 -2.70 -23.17 30.46
C LYS A 444 -2.12 -24.48 31.01
N ALA A 445 -0.84 -24.77 30.77
CA ALA A 445 -0.16 -25.93 31.35
C ALA A 445 -0.09 -25.87 32.90
N ASN A 446 -0.01 -24.67 33.48
CA ASN A 446 -0.06 -24.47 34.93
C ASN A 446 -1.48 -24.43 35.52
N ALA A 447 -2.53 -24.41 34.68
CA ALA A 447 -3.92 -24.30 35.09
C ALA A 447 -4.76 -25.51 34.61
N LYS A 448 -4.56 -26.64 35.31
CA LYS A 448 -5.47 -27.80 35.43
C LYS A 448 -5.60 -28.81 34.27
N SER A 449 -5.32 -30.04 34.68
CA SER A 449 -5.71 -31.36 34.23
C SER A 449 -7.23 -31.63 34.17
N SER A 450 -8.00 -30.83 33.44
CA SER A 450 -9.41 -31.16 33.17
C SER A 450 -9.99 -30.28 32.07
N GLU A 451 -10.02 -30.80 30.84
CA GLU A 451 -11.11 -30.69 29.85
C GLU A 451 -10.57 -30.96 28.44
N GLN A 452 -10.96 -32.11 27.89
CA GLN A 452 -10.71 -32.50 26.51
C GLN A 452 -11.63 -31.69 25.59
N ASN A 453 -11.12 -30.59 25.04
CA ASN A 453 -11.59 -30.01 23.79
C ASN A 453 -10.38 -29.83 22.86
N SER A 454 -10.24 -30.75 21.91
CA SER A 454 -9.20 -30.79 20.90
C SER A 454 -9.48 -29.79 19.77
N SER A 455 -8.51 -28.89 19.50
CA SER A 455 -8.20 -28.30 18.16
C SER A 455 -7.38 -26.99 18.21
N ALA A 456 -6.55 -26.78 19.24
CA ALA A 456 -5.51 -25.76 19.17
C ALA A 456 -4.23 -26.27 19.86
N GLN A 457 -3.54 -27.24 19.21
CA GLN A 457 -2.14 -27.53 19.54
C GLN A 457 -1.35 -26.24 19.28
N GLY A 458 -0.95 -25.57 20.35
CA GLY A 458 -0.18 -24.36 20.21
C GLY A 458 1.28 -24.68 19.87
N ARG A 459 1.91 -23.75 19.17
CA ARG A 459 3.21 -23.91 18.52
C ARG A 459 4.34 -23.39 19.44
N MET A 460 5.44 -24.12 19.56
CA MET A 460 6.61 -23.65 20.30
C MET A 460 7.48 -22.76 19.40
N LEU A 461 7.98 -21.66 19.95
CA LEU A 461 8.83 -20.69 19.25
C LEU A 461 10.22 -20.70 19.89
N TYR A 462 11.25 -20.95 19.08
CA TYR A 462 12.65 -20.78 19.45
C TYR A 462 13.24 -19.62 18.65
N GLU A 463 13.78 -18.63 19.34
CA GLU A 463 14.42 -17.47 18.72
C GLU A 463 15.93 -17.55 18.86
N LEU A 464 16.63 -17.38 17.74
CA LEU A 464 18.09 -17.41 17.67
C LEU A 464 18.59 -16.12 17.02
N THR A 465 19.69 -15.59 17.53
CA THR A 465 20.36 -14.39 16.99
C THR A 465 21.81 -14.71 16.60
N LEU A 466 22.24 -14.32 15.40
CA LEU A 466 23.67 -14.35 15.05
C LEU A 466 24.22 -12.93 15.01
N SER A 467 25.28 -12.69 15.77
CA SER A 467 25.96 -11.41 15.86
C SER A 467 27.29 -11.40 15.10
N GLU A 468 28.06 -12.48 15.18
CA GLU A 468 29.40 -12.57 14.59
C GLU A 468 29.39 -12.72 13.05
N SER A 469 30.27 -12.00 12.35
CA SER A 469 30.38 -12.04 10.88
C SER A 469 31.31 -13.14 10.43
N ILE A 470 30.93 -13.85 9.36
CA ILE A 470 31.78 -14.88 8.76
C ILE A 470 32.74 -14.33 7.69
N ARG A 471 32.54 -13.08 7.25
CA ARG A 471 33.30 -12.45 6.15
C ARG A 471 34.50 -11.65 6.64
N TYR A 472 34.34 -10.94 7.74
CA TYR A 472 35.32 -10.08 8.39
C TYR A 472 35.21 -10.27 9.90
N LYS A 473 36.24 -9.87 10.65
CA LYS A 473 36.24 -9.98 12.11
C LYS A 473 35.28 -8.97 12.75
N ASN A 474 34.90 -9.22 14.00
CA ASN A 474 34.10 -8.31 14.80
C ASN A 474 34.80 -6.94 14.90
N GLU A 475 33.99 -5.90 15.12
CA GLU A 475 34.45 -4.51 15.29
C GLU A 475 35.09 -3.83 14.07
N ASP A 476 34.78 -4.28 12.86
CA ASP A 476 35.28 -3.65 11.63
C ASP A 476 34.87 -2.16 11.51
N ASP A 477 35.87 -1.28 11.40
CA ASP A 477 35.68 0.18 11.36
C ASP A 477 34.87 0.62 10.14
N VAL A 478 35.04 -0.04 8.99
CA VAL A 478 34.29 0.25 7.77
C VAL A 478 32.82 -0.14 7.93
N GLU A 479 32.52 -1.23 8.65
CA GLU A 479 31.14 -1.61 8.97
C GLU A 479 30.49 -0.59 9.90
N LYS A 480 31.18 -0.24 11.00
CA LYS A 480 30.69 0.74 11.97
C LYS A 480 30.40 2.09 11.30
N TRP A 481 31.30 2.55 10.44
CA TRP A 481 31.10 3.74 9.62
C TRP A 481 29.88 3.62 8.70
N LEU A 482 29.74 2.50 7.99
CA LEU A 482 28.63 2.27 7.08
C LEU A 482 27.27 2.27 7.81
N ASN A 483 27.20 1.58 8.95
CA ASN A 483 26.00 1.50 9.77
C ASN A 483 25.61 2.86 10.36
N LYS A 484 26.60 3.67 10.78
CA LYS A 484 26.40 5.05 11.23
C LYS A 484 25.90 5.93 10.10
N LEU A 485 26.59 5.96 8.96
CA LEU A 485 26.23 6.77 7.79
C LEU A 485 24.81 6.45 7.28
N LEU A 486 24.44 5.18 7.22
CA LEU A 486 23.14 4.74 6.73
C LEU A 486 22.06 4.64 7.82
N CYS A 487 22.43 4.90 9.08
CA CYS A 487 21.57 4.80 10.26
C CYS A 487 20.80 3.46 10.33
N LEU A 488 21.50 2.34 10.10
CA LEU A 488 20.90 0.99 10.09
C LEU A 488 20.59 0.47 11.50
N ASP A 489 21.26 1.03 12.51
CA ASP A 489 21.10 0.64 13.91
C ASP A 489 19.83 1.25 14.50
N ALA A 490 18.79 0.43 14.65
CA ALA A 490 17.50 0.86 15.20
C ALA A 490 17.32 0.59 16.70
N THR A 491 18.40 0.32 17.45
CA THR A 491 18.37 -0.07 18.89
C THR A 491 17.87 1.05 19.82
N CYS A 492 17.88 2.30 19.38
CA CYS A 492 17.50 3.46 20.19
C CYS A 492 16.05 3.44 20.71
N VAL A 493 15.14 2.70 20.07
CA VAL A 493 13.71 2.65 20.46
C VAL A 493 13.48 1.86 21.75
N GLU A 494 14.30 0.85 22.03
CA GLU A 494 14.12 -0.06 23.19
C GLU A 494 14.61 0.57 24.50
N ASN A 495 15.71 1.32 24.44
CA ASN A 495 16.31 1.99 25.61
C ASN A 495 15.43 3.13 26.18
N SER A 496 14.42 3.56 25.45
CA SER A 496 13.51 4.64 25.87
C SER A 496 12.39 4.17 26.81
N LEU A 497 12.19 2.85 27.01
CA LEU A 497 11.09 2.30 27.80
C LEU A 497 11.32 2.34 29.32
N SER A 498 12.57 2.41 29.78
CA SER A 498 12.88 2.12 31.18
C SER A 498 12.65 3.27 32.15
N ASN A 499 12.62 4.55 31.73
CA ASN A 499 12.80 5.66 32.68
C ASN A 499 11.81 6.85 32.61
N SER A 500 10.82 6.90 31.71
CA SER A 500 9.88 8.04 31.66
C SER A 500 8.45 7.61 31.32
N GLY A 501 7.49 8.00 32.17
CA GLY A 501 6.07 7.95 31.83
C GLY A 501 5.79 8.76 30.55
N CYS A 502 4.78 8.33 29.79
CA CYS A 502 4.37 9.04 28.58
C CYS A 502 3.48 10.25 28.94
N PRO A 503 3.71 11.43 28.35
CA PRO A 503 2.85 12.60 28.57
C PRO A 503 1.49 12.43 27.90
N LEU A 504 0.53 13.27 28.27
CA LEU A 504 -0.76 13.25 27.58
C LEU A 504 -0.58 13.73 26.12
N PRO A 505 -1.27 13.11 25.15
CA PRO A 505 -1.13 13.49 23.76
C PRO A 505 -1.47 14.97 23.47
N SER A 506 -2.34 15.60 24.27
CA SER A 506 -2.73 17.01 24.14
C SER A 506 -1.60 18.00 24.48
N GLU A 507 -0.61 17.59 25.27
CA GLU A 507 0.52 18.44 25.69
C GLU A 507 1.68 18.38 24.70
N CYS A 508 1.64 17.46 23.75
CA CYS A 508 2.69 17.26 22.77
C CYS A 508 2.62 18.32 21.68
N GLN A 509 3.79 18.80 21.24
CA GLN A 509 3.91 19.81 20.20
C GLN A 509 4.60 19.21 18.97
N LEU A 510 4.19 19.69 17.80
CA LEU A 510 4.78 19.32 16.51
C LEU A 510 5.83 20.38 16.15
N TYR A 511 7.02 19.94 15.77
CA TYR A 511 8.15 20.79 15.36
C TYR A 511 8.49 20.55 13.90
N TYR A 512 8.92 21.60 13.21
CA TYR A 512 9.51 21.51 11.87
C TYR A 512 11.01 21.26 11.99
N ILE A 513 11.54 20.31 11.22
CA ILE A 513 12.96 19.97 11.26
C ILE A 513 13.69 20.67 10.11
N ASN A 514 14.70 21.46 10.45
CA ASN A 514 15.59 22.01 9.43
C ASN A 514 16.53 20.92 8.91
N ARG A 515 16.46 20.68 7.60
CA ARG A 515 17.20 19.62 6.91
C ARG A 515 18.69 19.95 6.77
N ASP A 516 19.05 21.22 6.56
CA ASP A 516 20.46 21.61 6.38
C ASP A 516 21.29 21.27 7.63
N THR A 517 20.74 21.57 8.80
CA THR A 517 21.37 21.33 10.10
C THR A 517 21.22 19.89 10.59
N LEU A 518 20.19 19.18 10.12
CA LEU A 518 20.05 17.75 10.38
C LEU A 518 21.14 16.95 9.68
N PHE A 519 21.49 17.33 8.45
CA PHE A 519 22.46 16.61 7.62
C PHE A 519 23.89 17.21 7.66
N SER A 520 24.16 18.20 8.52
CA SER A 520 25.49 18.80 8.69
C SER A 520 26.54 17.90 9.37
N TYR A 521 26.17 16.67 9.75
CA TYR A 521 27.04 15.68 10.40
C TYR A 521 27.58 16.10 11.79
N HIS A 522 26.86 16.96 12.51
CA HIS A 522 27.13 17.23 13.92
C HIS A 522 26.69 16.04 14.80
N LYS A 523 27.41 15.79 15.92
CA LYS A 523 27.14 14.63 16.80
C LYS A 523 25.70 14.54 17.28
N THR A 524 25.12 15.67 17.74
CA THR A 524 23.71 15.70 18.22
C THR A 524 22.70 15.54 17.09
N SER A 525 22.97 16.13 15.91
CA SER A 525 22.14 15.97 14.71
C SER A 525 22.13 14.52 14.22
N GLU A 526 23.28 13.85 14.29
CA GLU A 526 23.44 12.45 13.89
C GLU A 526 22.70 11.51 14.86
N ASP A 527 22.80 11.72 16.18
CA ASP A 527 22.02 10.96 17.16
C ASP A 527 20.51 11.16 16.96
N PHE A 528 20.08 12.38 16.61
CA PHE A 528 18.68 12.67 16.29
C PHE A 528 18.23 12.01 14.99
N LEU A 529 19.05 12.06 13.94
CA LEU A 529 18.79 11.41 12.66
C LEU A 529 18.69 9.89 12.83
N GLN A 530 19.55 9.29 13.65
CA GLN A 530 19.46 7.87 14.02
C GLN A 530 18.14 7.56 14.71
N LYS A 531 17.68 8.38 15.65
CA LYS A 531 16.35 8.21 16.28
C LYS A 531 15.20 8.29 15.26
N ILE A 532 15.24 9.24 14.33
CA ILE A 532 14.24 9.37 13.25
C ILE A 532 14.23 8.12 12.39
N MET A 533 15.41 7.68 11.91
CA MET A 533 15.51 6.53 11.01
C MET A 533 15.14 5.23 11.72
N ALA A 534 15.56 5.04 12.97
CA ALA A 534 15.18 3.93 13.82
C ALA A 534 13.65 3.84 13.98
N LEU A 535 13.00 4.98 14.23
CA LEU A 535 11.55 5.04 14.28
C LEU A 535 10.92 4.65 12.93
N CYS A 536 11.41 5.22 11.83
CA CYS A 536 10.93 4.90 10.48
C CYS A 536 11.02 3.39 10.19
N VAL A 537 12.14 2.74 10.54
CA VAL A 537 12.38 1.30 10.35
C VAL A 537 11.46 0.45 11.23
N SER A 538 11.13 0.93 12.42
CA SER A 538 10.23 0.22 13.33
C SER A 538 8.75 0.27 12.90
N SER A 539 8.30 1.38 12.31
CA SER A 539 6.88 1.58 11.94
C SER A 539 6.54 1.00 10.57
N HIS A 540 7.45 1.09 9.60
CA HIS A 540 7.22 0.66 8.22
C HIS A 540 7.62 -0.80 7.99
N TYR A 541 6.88 -1.48 7.12
CA TYR A 541 7.18 -2.88 6.77
C TYR A 541 8.49 -3.00 5.98
N LYS A 542 8.76 -2.07 5.06
CA LYS A 542 9.96 -2.03 4.24
C LYS A 542 10.50 -0.61 4.13
N ASN A 543 11.77 -0.45 4.46
CA ASN A 543 12.54 0.77 4.22
C ASN A 543 13.76 0.46 3.38
N SER A 544 14.21 1.44 2.62
CA SER A 544 15.48 1.39 1.90
C SER A 544 16.37 2.52 2.38
N PRO A 545 17.70 2.32 2.46
CA PRO A 545 18.63 3.42 2.72
C PRO A 545 18.55 4.55 1.69
N ASN A 546 18.03 4.29 0.49
CA ASN A 546 17.76 5.33 -0.50
C ASN A 546 16.73 6.36 -0.03
N ASP A 547 15.90 6.00 0.95
CA ASP A 547 14.93 6.92 1.55
C ASP A 547 15.64 8.05 2.31
N LEU A 548 16.82 7.78 2.88
CA LEU A 548 17.64 8.80 3.55
C LEU A 548 18.07 9.89 2.57
N GLN A 549 18.53 9.47 1.38
CA GLN A 549 18.88 10.38 0.30
C GLN A 549 17.65 11.16 -0.23
N MET A 550 16.48 10.51 -0.27
CA MET A 550 15.24 11.20 -0.64
C MET A 550 14.83 12.25 0.40
N MET A 551 14.99 11.95 1.69
CA MET A 551 14.71 12.89 2.78
C MET A 551 15.68 14.08 2.80
N SER A 552 16.93 13.87 2.39
CA SER A 552 17.97 14.90 2.38
C SER A 552 17.88 15.81 1.16
N ASP A 553 17.85 15.24 -0.05
CA ASP A 553 18.16 16.01 -1.26
C ASP A 553 16.90 16.59 -1.91
N SER A 554 15.77 15.89 -1.81
CA SER A 554 14.57 16.27 -2.56
C SER A 554 13.92 17.55 -2.00
N PRO A 555 13.82 18.64 -2.78
CA PRO A 555 13.43 19.96 -2.27
C PRO A 555 12.01 19.99 -1.72
N ALA A 556 11.09 19.28 -2.37
CA ALA A 556 9.67 19.23 -2.02
C ALA A 556 9.36 18.53 -0.69
N HIS A 557 10.32 17.85 -0.06
CA HIS A 557 10.08 17.15 1.19
C HIS A 557 10.21 18.03 2.42
N HIS A 558 9.23 17.96 3.30
CA HIS A 558 9.22 18.59 4.62
C HIS A 558 9.15 17.53 5.72
N LEU A 559 9.92 17.75 6.79
CA LEU A 559 10.04 16.82 7.90
C LEU A 559 9.45 17.45 9.17
N PHE A 560 8.59 16.70 9.86
CA PHE A 560 7.99 17.12 11.12
C PHE A 560 8.16 16.04 12.18
N CYS A 561 8.38 16.45 13.43
CA CYS A 561 8.44 15.53 14.57
C CYS A 561 7.54 15.98 15.72
N LEU A 562 6.83 15.03 16.31
CA LEU A 562 6.06 15.23 17.54
C LEU A 562 6.96 14.89 18.73
N LEU A 563 7.18 15.88 19.58
CA LEU A 563 7.99 15.77 20.78
C LEU A 563 7.12 15.96 22.04
N PRO A 564 7.48 15.33 23.16
CA PRO A 564 6.91 15.66 24.45
C PRO A 564 7.31 17.11 24.83
N PRO A 565 6.57 17.76 25.75
CA PRO A 565 6.91 19.11 26.19
C PRO A 565 8.33 19.15 26.76
N ILE A 566 9.13 20.10 26.26
CA ILE A 566 10.54 20.23 26.63
C ILE A 566 10.61 20.75 28.08
N THR A 567 10.94 19.86 29.01
CA THR A 567 11.16 20.24 30.42
C THR A 567 12.53 20.92 30.59
N SER A 568 12.66 21.86 31.52
CA SER A 568 13.92 22.56 31.84
C SER A 568 15.12 21.63 32.06
N LYS A 569 14.88 20.40 32.55
CA LYS A 569 15.90 19.34 32.70
C LYS A 569 16.52 18.87 31.38
N HIS A 570 15.77 18.87 30.28
CA HIS A 570 16.28 18.47 28.95
C HIS A 570 17.20 19.53 28.36
N ILE A 571 16.88 20.80 28.55
CA ILE A 571 17.69 21.94 28.10
C ILE A 571 19.04 21.95 28.85
N SER A 572 19.04 21.71 30.16
CA SER A 572 20.29 21.65 30.95
C SER A 572 21.21 20.47 30.61
N ARG A 573 20.67 19.38 30.06
CA ARG A 573 21.45 18.18 29.69
C ARG A 573 21.88 18.15 28.22
N GLY A 574 21.35 19.07 27.38
CA GLY A 574 21.56 19.01 25.93
C GLY A 574 21.00 17.73 25.29
N GLU A 575 20.12 17.01 25.99
CA GLU A 575 19.53 15.74 25.54
C GLU A 575 18.22 16.02 24.80
N ILE A 576 18.16 15.60 23.54
CA ILE A 576 16.96 15.72 22.73
C ILE A 576 15.88 14.76 23.26
N PRO A 577 14.65 15.23 23.53
CA PRO A 577 13.56 14.40 24.03
C PRO A 577 13.27 13.18 23.14
N ASN A 578 12.65 12.16 23.73
CA ASN A 578 12.27 10.96 22.99
C ASN A 578 11.24 11.30 21.90
N LEU A 579 11.55 10.90 20.68
CA LEU A 579 10.72 11.17 19.51
C LEU A 579 9.51 10.23 19.51
N LEU A 580 8.30 10.80 19.54
CA LEU A 580 7.04 10.04 19.66
C LEU A 580 6.46 9.68 18.30
N CYS A 581 6.41 10.66 17.40
CA CYS A 581 5.90 10.51 16.04
C CYS A 581 6.75 11.32 15.06
N PHE A 582 6.95 10.79 13.86
CA PHE A 582 7.63 11.45 12.74
C PHE A 582 6.70 11.47 11.54
N ILE A 583 6.62 12.61 10.85
CA ILE A 583 5.84 12.79 9.64
C ILE A 583 6.73 13.35 8.53
N GLN A 584 6.69 12.69 7.38
CA GLN A 584 7.32 13.15 6.15
C GLN A 584 6.23 13.58 5.16
N VAL A 585 6.27 14.85 4.75
CA VAL A 585 5.38 15.44 3.75
C VAL A 585 6.17 15.72 2.48
N CYS A 586 5.53 15.61 1.32
CA CYS A 586 6.06 16.01 0.02
C CYS A 586 5.05 16.95 -0.64
N LEU A 587 5.48 18.13 -1.06
CA LEU A 587 4.65 19.04 -1.84
C LEU A 587 4.55 18.53 -3.28
N GLU A 588 3.34 18.45 -3.81
CA GLU A 588 3.05 17.99 -5.17
C GLU A 588 2.09 18.96 -5.85
N GLY A 589 2.15 19.04 -7.18
CA GLY A 589 1.21 19.82 -7.98
C GLY A 589 1.80 21.07 -8.60
N GLN A 590 0.95 22.05 -8.93
CA GLN A 590 1.29 23.21 -9.75
C GLN A 590 1.89 22.84 -11.13
N ILE A 591 1.40 21.74 -11.71
CA ILE A 591 1.86 21.24 -13.00
C ILE A 591 1.13 22.00 -14.12
N SER A 592 1.85 22.41 -15.16
CA SER A 592 1.24 23.07 -16.31
C SER A 592 0.33 22.12 -17.09
N GLN A 593 -0.82 22.63 -17.55
CA GLN A 593 -1.81 21.85 -18.31
C GLN A 593 -1.21 21.26 -19.61
N ASP A 594 -0.33 22.00 -20.27
CA ASP A 594 0.37 21.56 -21.49
C ASP A 594 1.32 20.39 -21.23
N SER A 595 2.03 20.40 -20.10
CA SER A 595 2.89 19.29 -19.68
C SER A 595 2.08 18.02 -19.42
N ILE A 596 0.88 18.16 -18.86
CA ILE A 596 -0.03 17.03 -18.64
C ILE A 596 -0.56 16.48 -19.95
N MET A 597 -1.10 17.33 -20.82
CA MET A 597 -1.64 16.90 -22.12
C MET A 597 -0.55 16.23 -22.98
N SER A 598 0.65 16.81 -23.03
CA SER A 598 1.77 16.23 -23.77
C SER A 598 2.25 14.89 -23.18
N SER A 599 2.27 14.74 -21.85
CA SER A 599 2.69 13.50 -21.20
C SER A 599 1.63 12.41 -21.27
N LEU A 600 0.36 12.78 -21.16
CA LEU A 600 -0.79 11.87 -21.29
C LEU A 600 -0.88 11.32 -22.72
N SER A 601 -0.63 12.15 -23.73
CA SER A 601 -0.52 11.71 -25.14
C SER A 601 0.64 10.74 -25.37
N ARG A 602 1.75 10.89 -24.63
CA ARG A 602 2.93 10.01 -24.69
C ARG A 602 2.83 8.79 -23.78
N GLY A 603 1.80 8.71 -22.92
CA GLY A 603 1.65 7.68 -21.89
C GLY A 603 2.81 7.63 -20.89
N LYS A 604 3.59 8.71 -20.74
CA LYS A 604 4.75 8.76 -19.84
C LYS A 604 4.35 9.39 -18.52
N ARG A 605 4.66 8.72 -17.41
CA ARG A 605 4.58 9.30 -16.07
C ARG A 605 5.89 10.01 -15.77
N ALA A 606 5.85 11.31 -15.47
CA ALA A 606 7.02 11.98 -14.92
C ALA A 606 7.29 11.47 -13.49
N ALA A 607 8.55 11.53 -13.05
CA ALA A 607 8.93 11.15 -11.70
C ALA A 607 8.62 12.29 -10.72
N GLY A 608 8.26 11.97 -9.47
CA GLY A 608 7.94 12.95 -8.42
C GLY A 608 6.47 12.92 -8.00
N ASP A 609 5.61 13.59 -8.78
CA ASP A 609 4.21 13.90 -8.44
C ASP A 609 3.25 12.72 -8.57
N LEU A 610 3.21 11.83 -7.58
CA LEU A 610 2.42 10.59 -7.70
C LEU A 610 0.91 10.86 -7.79
N ILE A 611 0.38 11.74 -6.93
CA ILE A 611 -1.06 11.96 -6.80
C ILE A 611 -1.63 12.72 -8.01
N PRO A 612 -1.06 13.88 -8.42
CA PRO A 612 -1.51 14.60 -9.61
C PRO A 612 -1.52 13.72 -10.87
N TRP A 613 -0.46 12.95 -11.13
CA TRP A 613 -0.38 12.06 -12.30
C TRP A 613 -1.39 10.91 -12.24
N THR A 614 -1.58 10.29 -11.08
CA THR A 614 -2.50 9.15 -10.98
C THR A 614 -3.95 9.60 -11.13
N ILE A 615 -4.33 10.72 -10.52
CA ILE A 615 -5.71 11.23 -10.57
C ILE A 615 -6.01 11.80 -11.95
N SER A 616 -5.12 12.61 -12.54
CA SER A 616 -5.29 13.10 -13.91
C SER A 616 -5.38 11.94 -14.92
N GLN A 617 -4.63 10.86 -14.73
CA GLN A 617 -4.76 9.68 -15.60
C GLN A 617 -6.11 8.94 -15.44
N GLN A 618 -6.65 8.85 -14.22
CA GLN A 618 -7.86 8.07 -13.93
C GLN A 618 -9.16 8.82 -14.20
N PHE A 619 -9.17 10.13 -13.98
CA PHE A 619 -10.33 11.00 -14.18
C PHE A 619 -10.22 11.84 -15.47
N GLN A 620 -9.05 11.85 -16.13
CA GLN A 620 -8.77 12.68 -17.30
C GLN A 620 -8.97 14.19 -17.03
N ASP A 621 -8.82 14.59 -15.78
CA ASP A 621 -8.92 15.98 -15.36
C ASP A 621 -7.53 16.64 -15.33
N SER A 622 -7.39 17.71 -16.10
CA SER A 622 -6.18 18.54 -16.12
C SER A 622 -6.20 19.63 -15.05
N GLN A 623 -7.38 20.01 -14.55
CA GLN A 623 -7.52 21.06 -13.53
C GLN A 623 -6.95 20.59 -12.20
N PHE A 624 -7.23 19.34 -11.81
CA PHE A 624 -6.70 18.78 -10.57
C PHE A 624 -5.17 18.87 -10.44
N ALA A 625 -4.44 18.65 -11.52
CA ALA A 625 -2.97 18.66 -11.47
C ALA A 625 -2.36 20.08 -11.42
N SER A 626 -3.16 21.12 -11.69
CA SER A 626 -2.77 22.51 -11.45
C SER A 626 -2.88 22.92 -9.97
N LEU A 627 -3.67 22.18 -9.17
CA LEU A 627 -3.80 22.43 -7.74
C LEU A 627 -2.50 22.15 -6.99
N SER A 628 -2.33 22.81 -5.84
CA SER A 628 -1.21 22.59 -4.93
C SER A 628 -1.62 21.59 -3.85
N GLY A 629 -0.87 20.52 -3.69
CA GLY A 629 -1.15 19.45 -2.74
C GLY A 629 0.03 19.13 -1.84
N ALA A 630 -0.24 18.60 -0.65
CA ALA A 630 0.77 17.92 0.16
C ALA A 630 0.46 16.43 0.25
N ARG A 631 1.40 15.60 -0.17
CA ARG A 631 1.37 14.17 0.06
C ARG A 631 2.07 13.82 1.37
N ILE A 632 1.36 13.20 2.31
CA ILE A 632 1.97 12.55 3.46
C ILE A 632 2.59 11.23 2.96
N VAL A 633 3.91 11.22 2.83
CA VAL A 633 4.67 10.07 2.33
C VAL A 633 4.83 9.02 3.43
N ARG A 634 5.13 9.47 4.66
CA ARG A 634 5.32 8.59 5.82
C ARG A 634 4.75 9.20 7.08
N ILE A 635 4.15 8.35 7.89
CA ILE A 635 3.82 8.62 9.29
C ILE A 635 4.33 7.45 10.11
N ALA A 636 5.28 7.74 10.99
CA ALA A 636 5.90 6.75 11.85
C ALA A 636 5.54 7.07 13.31
N THR A 637 4.91 6.13 13.99
CA THR A 637 4.59 6.20 15.42
C THR A 637 5.31 5.07 16.12
N ASN A 638 5.88 5.34 17.29
CA ASN A 638 6.62 4.32 18.02
C ASN A 638 5.72 3.09 18.26
N PRO A 639 6.15 1.86 17.87
CA PRO A 639 5.36 0.64 18.05
C PRO A 639 4.83 0.42 19.47
N ASN A 640 5.57 0.88 20.47
CA ASN A 640 5.20 0.73 21.87
C ASN A 640 4.10 1.73 22.31
N TYR A 641 3.98 2.86 21.60
CA TYR A 641 2.98 3.91 21.86
C TYR A 641 1.83 3.91 20.84
N GLN A 642 1.69 2.84 20.06
CA GLN A 642 0.56 2.67 19.16
C GLN A 642 -0.76 2.61 19.94
N LYS A 643 -1.85 3.08 19.32
CA LYS A 643 -3.21 3.18 19.90
C LYS A 643 -3.43 4.26 20.97
N MET A 644 -2.39 4.99 21.41
CA MET A 644 -2.53 6.14 22.33
C MET A 644 -2.97 7.44 21.65
N GLY A 645 -2.98 7.51 20.31
CA GLY A 645 -3.49 8.68 19.56
C GLY A 645 -2.45 9.74 19.17
N TYR A 646 -1.15 9.50 19.38
CA TYR A 646 -0.10 10.45 18.95
C TYR A 646 -0.13 10.74 17.45
N GLY A 647 -0.37 9.72 16.61
CA GLY A 647 -0.46 9.90 15.16
C GLY A 647 -1.66 10.76 14.74
N THR A 648 -2.81 10.63 15.40
CA THR A 648 -4.00 11.45 15.11
C THR A 648 -3.80 12.90 15.51
N ILE A 649 -3.08 13.17 16.60
CA ILE A 649 -2.78 14.53 17.04
C ILE A 649 -1.72 15.18 16.16
N ALA A 650 -0.67 14.44 15.80
CA ALA A 650 0.33 14.94 14.87
C ALA A 650 -0.29 15.33 13.50
N LEU A 651 -1.25 14.54 13.00
CA LEU A 651 -2.02 14.91 11.80
C LEU A 651 -2.90 16.14 12.00
N LYS A 652 -3.57 16.26 13.16
CA LYS A 652 -4.41 17.43 13.46
C LYS A 652 -3.58 18.71 13.51
N LEU A 653 -2.44 18.69 14.21
CA LEU A 653 -1.52 19.84 14.29
C LEU A 653 -0.95 20.21 12.91
N LEU A 654 -0.64 19.22 12.08
CA LEU A 654 -0.18 19.43 10.71
C LEU A 654 -1.27 20.03 9.82
N GLU A 655 -2.51 19.56 9.96
CA GLU A 655 -3.67 20.14 9.28
C GLU A 655 -3.89 21.59 9.72
N ASP A 656 -3.79 21.86 11.02
CA ASP A 656 -3.95 23.20 11.57
C ASP A 656 -2.84 24.16 11.09
N TYR A 657 -1.61 23.64 10.91
CA TYR A 657 -0.49 24.35 10.28
C TYR A 657 -0.79 24.75 8.84
N TYR A 658 -1.19 23.83 7.97
CA TYR A 658 -1.47 24.17 6.56
C TYR A 658 -2.76 24.98 6.36
N LYS A 659 -3.70 24.95 7.33
CA LYS A 659 -4.87 25.85 7.33
C LYS A 659 -4.54 27.30 7.71
N GLY A 660 -3.35 27.54 8.27
CA GLY A 660 -2.86 28.86 8.66
C GLY A 660 -3.27 29.29 10.08
N TYR A 661 -3.63 28.36 10.98
CA TYR A 661 -3.98 28.75 12.37
C TYR A 661 -2.78 29.29 13.16
N PHE A 662 -1.56 28.93 12.78
CA PHE A 662 -0.33 29.37 13.45
C PHE A 662 0.29 30.63 12.82
N ASP A 663 -0.21 31.09 11.66
CA ASP A 663 0.30 32.26 10.94
C ASP A 663 -0.07 33.60 11.62
N LEU A 664 -0.95 33.59 12.64
CA LEU A 664 -1.53 34.78 13.27
C LEU A 664 -0.53 35.69 14.00
N ASN A 665 0.71 35.23 14.26
CA ASN A 665 1.74 36.01 14.98
C ASN A 665 2.90 36.49 14.10
N LEU A 666 2.95 36.13 12.82
CA LEU A 666 4.00 36.55 11.89
C LEU A 666 3.55 37.82 11.15
N LEU A 667 3.72 38.98 11.78
CA LEU A 667 3.77 40.26 11.06
C LEU A 667 4.87 40.17 9.99
N ASP A 668 4.58 40.70 8.80
CA ASP A 668 5.38 40.62 7.57
C ASP A 668 6.86 41.05 7.72
N GLN A 669 7.68 40.20 8.31
CA GLN A 669 9.12 40.20 8.17
C GLN A 669 9.49 38.81 7.65
N GLU A 670 9.62 38.68 6.34
CA GLU A 670 10.52 37.65 5.82
C GLU A 670 11.87 37.87 6.53
N PRO A 671 12.47 36.85 7.18
CA PRO A 671 13.86 36.96 7.60
C PRO A 671 14.68 37.06 6.31
N GLN A 672 14.90 38.29 5.85
CA GLN A 672 15.97 38.59 4.92
C GLN A 672 17.26 38.26 5.68
N PHE A 673 17.82 37.09 5.41
CA PHE A 673 19.23 36.87 5.67
C PHE A 673 19.97 37.84 4.73
N GLU A 674 20.31 39.02 5.24
CA GLU A 674 21.21 39.95 4.58
C GLU A 674 22.49 39.18 4.25
N THR A 675 22.64 38.86 2.97
CA THR A 675 23.90 38.42 2.40
C THR A 675 24.72 39.68 2.23
N ASP A 676 25.34 40.13 3.31
CA ASP A 676 26.33 41.20 3.25
C ASP A 676 27.50 40.71 2.39
N GLY A 677 27.45 41.15 1.13
CA GLY A 677 28.54 41.06 0.19
C GLY A 677 29.66 41.98 0.64
N THR A 678 30.55 41.45 1.47
CA THR A 678 31.92 41.94 1.56
C THR A 678 32.88 40.81 1.19
N GLU A 679 33.42 40.88 -0.02
CA GLU A 679 34.63 40.16 -0.40
C GLU A 679 35.74 40.50 0.61
N LYS A 680 36.21 39.51 1.38
CA LYS A 680 37.50 39.52 2.07
C LYS A 680 37.91 38.11 2.53
N ASN A 681 38.91 37.57 1.82
CA ASN A 681 39.99 36.63 2.16
C ASN A 681 39.85 35.64 3.33
N ASP A 682 40.05 34.37 3.00
CA ASP A 682 40.61 33.25 3.78
C ASP A 682 40.33 33.16 5.30
N GLY A 683 39.54 32.14 5.67
CA GLY A 683 39.51 31.55 7.01
C GLY A 683 38.10 31.37 7.59
N GLU A 684 37.63 30.12 7.61
CA GLU A 684 36.45 29.63 8.34
C GLU A 684 35.09 30.33 8.07
N TYR A 685 34.35 29.80 7.10
CA TYR A 685 32.91 30.03 7.00
C TYR A 685 32.18 29.42 8.21
N LYS A 686 32.01 30.16 9.30
CA LYS A 686 30.93 29.88 10.25
C LYS A 686 29.63 30.44 9.67
N LYS A 687 28.96 29.66 8.81
CA LYS A 687 27.51 29.84 8.60
C LYS A 687 26.89 29.80 9.99
N ILE A 688 26.17 30.85 10.38
CA ILE A 688 25.36 30.82 11.61
C ILE A 688 24.34 29.70 11.38
N GLU A 689 24.56 28.54 12.01
CA GLU A 689 23.72 27.37 11.82
C GLU A 689 22.33 27.68 12.38
N ALA A 690 21.33 27.69 11.49
CA ALA A 690 19.93 27.78 11.90
C ALA A 690 19.60 26.65 12.91
N PRO A 691 18.66 26.84 13.83
CA PRO A 691 18.34 25.80 14.81
C PRO A 691 17.80 24.53 14.13
N LEU A 692 18.13 23.37 14.71
CA LEU A 692 17.70 22.05 14.22
C LEU A 692 16.17 21.89 14.22
N LEU A 693 15.54 22.39 15.27
CA LEU A 693 14.10 22.33 15.48
C LEU A 693 13.54 23.74 15.45
N LEU A 694 12.52 23.95 14.62
CA LEU A 694 11.78 25.19 14.50
C LEU A 694 10.36 24.96 15.00
N ASN A 695 9.84 25.93 15.77
CA ASN A 695 8.44 25.90 16.16
C ASN A 695 7.57 26.17 14.92
N LEU A 696 6.36 25.61 14.89
CA LEU A 696 5.41 25.87 13.81
C LEU A 696 4.99 27.34 13.71
N ASN A 697 5.12 28.11 14.80
CA ASN A 697 4.83 29.54 14.82
C ASN A 697 5.91 30.40 14.17
N GLU A 698 7.13 29.87 14.01
CA GLU A 698 8.28 30.61 13.49
C GLU A 698 8.37 30.55 11.96
N ARG A 699 7.63 29.64 11.33
CA ARG A 699 7.66 29.40 9.88
C ARG A 699 6.25 29.54 9.30
N LYS A 700 6.12 30.33 8.23
CA LYS A 700 4.89 30.43 7.44
C LYS A 700 4.65 29.18 6.61
N ALA A 701 3.41 28.69 6.59
CA ALA A 701 3.03 27.53 5.78
C ALA A 701 2.89 27.87 4.27
N GLU A 702 3.22 26.90 3.40
CA GLU A 702 2.95 27.02 1.96
C GLU A 702 1.44 26.92 1.69
N ARG A 703 0.99 27.50 0.56
CA ARG A 703 -0.42 27.43 0.17
C ARG A 703 -0.72 26.06 -0.44
N ILE A 704 -1.61 25.31 0.21
CA ILE A 704 -1.99 23.94 -0.18
C ILE A 704 -3.51 23.82 -0.18
N ASP A 705 -4.06 23.15 -1.19
CA ASP A 705 -5.50 22.96 -1.42
C ASP A 705 -5.97 21.60 -0.87
N TYR A 706 -5.13 20.57 -0.94
CA TYR A 706 -5.46 19.23 -0.46
C TYR A 706 -4.29 18.52 0.24
N LEU A 707 -4.63 17.62 1.18
CA LEU A 707 -3.73 16.61 1.73
C LEU A 707 -4.03 15.27 1.10
N GLY A 708 -3.00 14.58 0.62
CA GLY A 708 -3.10 13.26 0.04
C GLY A 708 -2.24 12.24 0.76
N VAL A 709 -2.68 10.99 0.80
CA VAL A 709 -1.89 9.86 1.33
C VAL A 709 -1.87 8.73 0.32
N SER A 710 -0.76 8.02 0.22
CA SER A 710 -0.63 6.80 -0.58
C SER A 710 -0.03 5.68 0.27
N PHE A 711 -0.74 4.58 0.44
CA PHE A 711 -0.31 3.49 1.32
C PHE A 711 -0.82 2.12 0.85
N GLY A 712 -0.20 1.05 1.35
CA GLY A 712 -0.67 -0.33 1.16
C GLY A 712 -1.94 -0.57 1.98
N LEU A 713 -3.02 -0.97 1.31
CA LEU A 713 -4.36 -1.02 1.88
C LEU A 713 -4.45 -2.14 2.94
N THR A 714 -4.48 -1.74 4.21
CA THR A 714 -4.69 -2.62 5.37
C THR A 714 -5.85 -2.13 6.24
N SER A 715 -6.48 -3.03 6.99
CA SER A 715 -7.63 -2.69 7.86
C SER A 715 -7.27 -1.66 8.95
N GLU A 716 -6.08 -1.76 9.52
CA GLU A 716 -5.60 -0.84 10.56
C GLU A 716 -5.36 0.57 10.02
N LEU A 717 -4.63 0.69 8.91
CA LEU A 717 -4.35 1.98 8.29
C LEU A 717 -5.61 2.62 7.72
N LEU A 718 -6.49 1.84 7.07
CA LEU A 718 -7.76 2.36 6.56
C LEU A 718 -8.62 2.97 7.69
N LYS A 719 -8.70 2.30 8.84
CA LYS A 719 -9.42 2.84 10.01
C LYS A 719 -8.76 4.11 10.54
N PHE A 720 -7.44 4.17 10.58
CA PHE A 720 -6.68 5.35 11.01
C PHE A 720 -6.96 6.57 10.12
N TRP A 721 -6.89 6.41 8.80
CA TRP A 721 -7.14 7.50 7.84
C TRP A 721 -8.62 7.92 7.82
N LYS A 722 -9.56 6.98 7.96
CA LYS A 722 -10.99 7.31 8.07
C LYS A 722 -11.32 8.09 9.34
N LYS A 723 -10.70 7.75 10.48
CA LYS A 723 -10.81 8.55 11.71
C LYS A 723 -10.27 9.96 11.55
N SER A 724 -9.36 10.18 10.60
CA SER A 724 -8.77 11.48 10.28
C SER A 724 -9.51 12.21 9.15
N HIS A 725 -10.68 11.72 8.73
CA HIS A 725 -11.54 12.27 7.67
C HIS A 725 -10.91 12.28 6.25
N PHE A 726 -10.04 11.32 5.95
CA PHE A 726 -9.56 11.11 4.58
C PHE A 726 -10.56 10.27 3.77
N ILE A 727 -10.68 10.56 2.48
CA ILE A 727 -11.63 9.93 1.56
C ILE A 727 -10.86 9.12 0.51
N PRO A 728 -11.18 7.83 0.29
CA PRO A 728 -10.53 7.04 -0.76
C PRO A 728 -10.95 7.50 -2.16
N VAL A 729 -9.98 7.71 -3.05
CA VAL A 729 -10.23 8.16 -4.43
C VAL A 729 -9.77 7.14 -5.46
N TYR A 730 -8.74 6.35 -5.13
CA TYR A 730 -8.19 5.35 -6.06
C TYR A 730 -7.63 4.14 -5.32
N ILE A 731 -7.89 2.94 -5.84
CA ILE A 731 -7.26 1.70 -5.42
C ILE A 731 -6.70 1.01 -6.65
N ARG A 732 -5.42 0.63 -6.60
CA ARG A 732 -4.76 -0.12 -7.66
C ARG A 732 -5.24 -1.57 -7.65
N GLN A 733 -5.65 -2.09 -8.81
CA GLN A 733 -6.10 -3.47 -8.96
C GLN A 733 -4.95 -4.46 -8.74
N THR A 734 -3.82 -4.29 -9.43
CA THR A 734 -2.67 -5.17 -9.24
C THR A 734 -2.03 -4.94 -7.85
N PRO A 735 -1.91 -5.97 -6.99
CA PRO A 735 -1.21 -5.86 -5.73
C PRO A 735 0.29 -5.65 -5.98
N ASN A 736 0.96 -5.03 -5.02
CA ASN A 736 2.40 -4.92 -5.05
C ASN A 736 3.03 -6.29 -4.76
N GLU A 737 3.96 -6.75 -5.59
CA GLU A 737 4.60 -8.08 -5.44
C GLU A 737 5.29 -8.25 -4.08
N LEU A 738 5.85 -7.17 -3.55
CA LEU A 738 6.63 -7.17 -2.31
C LEU A 738 5.80 -7.21 -1.03
N THR A 739 4.60 -6.62 -1.03
CA THR A 739 3.73 -6.57 0.16
C THR A 739 2.47 -7.40 0.00
N ALA A 740 2.15 -7.84 -1.21
CA ALA A 740 0.87 -8.42 -1.61
C ALA A 740 -0.35 -7.52 -1.29
N GLU A 741 -0.12 -6.23 -1.05
CA GLU A 741 -1.16 -5.25 -0.72
C GLU A 741 -1.44 -4.35 -1.93
N HIS A 742 -2.70 -3.90 -2.03
CA HIS A 742 -3.13 -2.95 -3.05
C HIS A 742 -2.80 -1.53 -2.61
N SER A 743 -2.22 -0.71 -3.49
CA SER A 743 -1.97 0.70 -3.16
C SER A 743 -3.27 1.50 -3.22
N CYS A 744 -3.57 2.23 -2.15
CA CYS A 744 -4.72 3.13 -2.05
C CYS A 744 -4.26 4.58 -1.96
N ILE A 745 -4.95 5.48 -2.67
CA ILE A 745 -4.81 6.93 -2.55
C ILE A 745 -6.06 7.47 -1.86
N MET A 746 -5.86 8.20 -0.76
CA MET A 746 -6.92 8.94 -0.09
C MET A 746 -6.60 10.42 -0.05
N LEU A 747 -7.61 11.27 -0.18
CA LEU A 747 -7.48 12.72 -0.18
C LEU A 747 -8.32 13.35 0.93
N LYS A 748 -7.93 14.55 1.34
CA LYS A 748 -8.66 15.41 2.27
C LYS A 748 -8.52 16.86 1.79
N LEU A 749 -9.64 17.57 1.71
CA LEU A 749 -9.65 18.99 1.35
C LEU A 749 -9.19 19.84 2.54
N LEU A 750 -8.37 20.85 2.30
CA LEU A 750 -7.99 21.86 3.30
C LEU A 750 -8.70 23.18 3.00
N ARG A 751 -9.57 23.62 3.93
CA ARG A 751 -10.21 24.93 3.86
C ARG A 751 -9.43 25.93 4.70
N LYS A 752 -9.01 27.05 4.09
CA LYS A 752 -8.37 28.16 4.82
C LYS A 752 -9.39 28.98 5.61
N VAL A 753 -8.93 29.54 6.72
CA VAL A 753 -9.74 30.40 7.60
C VAL A 753 -10.00 31.78 6.97
N SER A 754 -9.11 32.26 6.10
CA SER A 754 -9.18 33.59 5.48
C SER A 754 -10.21 33.72 4.35
N GLU A 755 -10.80 32.62 3.87
CA GLU A 755 -11.85 32.62 2.83
C GLU A 755 -13.26 32.49 3.44
N ASN A 756 -13.53 33.27 4.48
CA ASN A 756 -14.88 33.49 4.99
C ASN A 756 -15.56 34.73 4.40
N VAL A 757 -15.00 35.31 3.33
CA VAL A 757 -15.62 36.41 2.58
C VAL A 757 -16.09 35.89 1.22
N GLU A 758 -17.42 35.82 1.11
CA GLU A 758 -18.23 35.73 -0.11
C GLU A 758 -18.51 34.36 -0.76
N ALA A 759 -19.79 34.16 -1.00
CA ALA A 759 -20.48 32.92 -1.36
C ALA A 759 -20.19 32.36 -2.76
N ASN A 760 -19.13 32.82 -3.44
CA ASN A 760 -18.84 32.46 -4.84
C ASN A 760 -17.83 31.30 -5.01
N ASN A 761 -17.07 30.92 -3.97
CA ASN A 761 -16.14 29.77 -4.01
C ASN A 761 -16.78 28.41 -3.68
N ARG A 762 -18.11 28.30 -3.50
CA ARG A 762 -18.77 27.00 -3.23
C ARG A 762 -18.65 26.00 -4.39
N LYS A 763 -18.29 26.44 -5.60
CA LYS A 763 -18.04 25.57 -6.76
C LYS A 763 -16.75 24.75 -6.64
N THR A 764 -15.75 25.23 -5.89
CA THR A 764 -14.46 24.51 -5.74
C THR A 764 -14.53 23.34 -4.76
N ASP A 765 -15.61 23.20 -3.99
CA ASP A 765 -15.78 22.11 -3.00
C ASP A 765 -16.39 20.82 -3.59
N SER A 766 -16.86 20.83 -4.86
CA SER A 766 -17.58 19.70 -5.48
C SER A 766 -16.68 18.56 -5.95
N TRP A 767 -15.44 18.85 -6.39
CA TRP A 767 -14.63 17.87 -7.12
C TRP A 767 -14.27 16.63 -6.29
N LEU A 768 -13.99 16.78 -4.98
CA LEU A 768 -13.66 15.62 -4.14
C LEU A 768 -14.87 14.70 -3.94
N ARG A 769 -16.07 15.28 -3.85
CA ARG A 769 -17.33 14.53 -3.79
C ARG A 769 -17.62 13.83 -5.11
N GLU A 770 -17.38 14.48 -6.25
CA GLU A 770 -17.52 13.88 -7.58
C GLU A 770 -16.56 12.70 -7.77
N PHE A 771 -15.28 12.88 -7.40
CA PHE A 771 -14.29 11.80 -7.43
C PHE A 771 -14.69 10.64 -6.52
N TRP A 772 -15.25 10.90 -5.34
CA TRP A 772 -15.78 9.86 -4.47
C TRP A 772 -16.94 9.09 -5.09
N LEU A 773 -17.91 9.80 -5.69
CA LEU A 773 -19.08 9.16 -6.32
C LEU A 773 -18.67 8.28 -7.51
N ASP A 774 -17.76 8.77 -8.35
CA ASP A 774 -17.25 7.98 -9.47
C ASP A 774 -16.38 6.81 -8.98
N PHE A 775 -15.50 7.04 -7.99
CA PHE A 775 -14.71 5.98 -7.36
C PHE A 775 -15.61 4.89 -6.77
N ARG A 776 -16.68 5.25 -6.06
CA ARG A 776 -17.64 4.31 -5.48
C ARG A 776 -18.32 3.49 -6.57
N LYS A 777 -18.77 4.11 -7.65
CA LYS A 777 -19.39 3.43 -8.81
C LYS A 777 -18.42 2.43 -9.44
N ARG A 778 -17.16 2.83 -9.65
CA ARG A 778 -16.10 1.94 -10.16
C ARG A 778 -15.83 0.80 -9.18
N LEU A 779 -15.68 1.09 -7.90
CA LEU A 779 -15.36 0.11 -6.86
C LEU A 779 -16.42 -0.99 -6.76
N ILE A 780 -17.71 -0.63 -6.81
CA ILE A 780 -18.83 -1.59 -6.82
C ILE A 780 -18.70 -2.58 -7.99
N SER A 781 -18.32 -2.10 -9.18
CA SER A 781 -18.07 -2.98 -10.33
C SER A 781 -16.78 -3.79 -10.21
N LEU A 782 -15.80 -3.33 -9.45
CA LEU A 782 -14.49 -3.98 -9.30
C LEU A 782 -14.47 -5.08 -8.22
N PHE A 783 -15.46 -5.12 -7.31
CA PHE A 783 -15.50 -6.11 -6.23
C PHE A 783 -15.57 -7.57 -6.70
N SER A 784 -16.15 -7.83 -7.88
CA SER A 784 -16.27 -9.16 -8.45
C SER A 784 -14.96 -9.70 -9.05
N TYR A 785 -14.01 -8.81 -9.35
CA TYR A 785 -12.73 -9.16 -9.96
C TYR A 785 -11.67 -9.48 -8.89
N GLU A 786 -10.54 -8.78 -8.90
CA GLU A 786 -9.41 -9.06 -8.01
C GLU A 786 -9.73 -8.80 -6.53
N PHE A 787 -10.66 -7.88 -6.26
CA PHE A 787 -11.12 -7.53 -4.92
C PHE A 787 -12.10 -8.54 -4.30
N ASN A 788 -12.41 -9.64 -4.99
CA ASN A 788 -13.12 -10.78 -4.39
C ASN A 788 -12.29 -11.36 -3.23
N LYS A 789 -10.95 -11.35 -3.34
CA LYS A 789 -10.05 -11.87 -2.29
C LYS A 789 -10.11 -11.08 -0.98
N PHE A 790 -10.65 -9.87 -0.97
CA PHE A 790 -10.79 -9.07 0.25
C PHE A 790 -11.86 -9.64 1.17
N SER A 791 -11.62 -9.63 2.48
CA SER A 791 -12.67 -10.01 3.42
C SER A 791 -13.89 -9.09 3.30
N THR A 792 -15.08 -9.65 3.42
CA THR A 792 -16.36 -8.93 3.28
C THR A 792 -16.45 -7.70 4.19
N SER A 793 -16.02 -7.85 5.45
CA SER A 793 -15.96 -6.76 6.42
C SER A 793 -14.98 -5.66 6.02
N PHE A 794 -13.86 -6.00 5.38
CA PHE A 794 -12.89 -5.02 4.92
C PHE A 794 -13.40 -4.25 3.69
N ALA A 795 -13.99 -4.96 2.72
CA ALA A 795 -14.61 -4.35 1.54
C ALA A 795 -15.71 -3.35 1.92
N LEU A 796 -16.58 -3.71 2.87
CA LEU A 796 -17.60 -2.79 3.40
C LEU A 796 -16.98 -1.56 4.07
N ASN A 797 -15.94 -1.77 4.88
CA ASN A 797 -15.22 -0.66 5.49
C ASN A 797 -14.62 0.29 4.45
N ILE A 798 -14.29 -0.14 3.23
CA ILE A 798 -13.81 0.76 2.16
C ILE A 798 -14.95 1.65 1.66
N LEU A 799 -16.14 1.07 1.40
CA LEU A 799 -17.32 1.78 0.90
C LEU A 799 -17.87 2.85 1.87
N HIS A 800 -17.73 2.65 3.17
CA HIS A 800 -18.28 3.59 4.15
C HIS A 800 -17.41 4.86 4.29
N SER A 801 -17.83 6.03 3.81
CA SER A 801 -17.09 7.29 3.94
C SER A 801 -17.76 8.26 4.93
N SER A 802 -16.96 9.07 5.64
CA SER A 802 -17.46 10.07 6.59
C SER A 802 -18.29 11.18 5.93
N LEU A 803 -18.12 11.40 4.62
CA LEU A 803 -18.93 12.35 3.84
C LEU A 803 -20.44 12.01 3.86
N MET A 804 -20.80 10.75 4.15
CA MET A 804 -22.19 10.33 4.31
C MET A 804 -22.80 10.84 5.62
N ASN A 805 -21.99 11.05 6.66
CA ASN A 805 -22.46 11.43 7.99
C ASN A 805 -22.67 12.93 8.14
N ASP A 806 -22.01 13.77 7.33
CA ASP A 806 -22.25 15.22 7.35
C ASP A 806 -23.63 15.60 6.79
N ALA A 807 -24.32 14.66 6.12
CA ALA A 807 -25.73 14.82 5.75
C ALA A 807 -26.68 14.85 6.97
N ASP A 808 -26.24 14.39 8.15
CA ASP A 808 -27.00 14.50 9.42
C ASP A 808 -26.80 15.85 10.13
N SER A 809 -25.91 16.72 9.61
CA SER A 809 -25.66 18.04 10.20
C SER A 809 -26.67 19.12 9.78
N GLY A 810 -27.95 18.77 9.65
CA GLY A 810 -29.10 19.68 9.84
C GLY A 810 -29.13 21.05 9.12
N LYS A 811 -28.29 21.28 8.10
CA LYS A 811 -28.27 22.51 7.32
C LYS A 811 -28.56 22.19 5.86
N ASN A 812 -29.47 22.98 5.30
CA ASN A 812 -30.10 22.82 3.99
C ASN A 812 -29.12 22.92 2.80
N ASP A 813 -28.13 22.03 2.67
CA ASP A 813 -27.32 21.88 1.46
C ASP A 813 -27.95 20.81 0.54
N ARG A 814 -29.19 21.08 0.12
CA ARG A 814 -29.88 20.36 -0.96
C ARG A 814 -29.70 21.13 -2.27
N SER A 815 -28.52 21.10 -2.86
CA SER A 815 -28.33 21.56 -4.24
C SER A 815 -27.03 21.01 -4.82
N GLU A 816 -27.13 19.91 -5.58
CA GLU A 816 -26.95 19.91 -7.05
C GLU A 816 -26.75 18.49 -7.60
N HIS A 817 -26.23 17.53 -6.82
CA HIS A 817 -26.22 16.10 -7.21
C HIS A 817 -26.49 15.14 -6.03
N PRO A 818 -27.72 15.05 -5.51
CA PRO A 818 -28.14 13.88 -4.75
C PRO A 818 -28.23 12.69 -5.73
N THR A 819 -27.73 11.51 -5.33
CA THR A 819 -28.00 10.28 -6.07
C THR A 819 -29.51 10.18 -6.31
N LYS A 820 -29.92 10.04 -7.58
CA LYS A 820 -31.33 9.96 -7.96
C LYS A 820 -31.98 8.85 -7.14
N ILE A 821 -32.96 9.21 -6.32
CA ILE A 821 -33.75 8.23 -5.55
C ILE A 821 -34.49 7.36 -6.57
N LEU A 822 -34.51 6.05 -6.32
CA LEU A 822 -35.05 5.06 -7.25
C LEU A 822 -36.55 5.31 -7.50
N ALA A 823 -36.91 5.69 -8.72
CA ALA A 823 -38.29 5.70 -9.17
C ALA A 823 -38.68 4.31 -9.72
N LYS A 824 -39.98 3.98 -9.76
CA LYS A 824 -40.42 2.68 -10.28
C LYS A 824 -40.07 2.47 -11.76
N ASN A 825 -40.07 3.51 -12.58
CA ASN A 825 -39.62 3.41 -13.97
C ASN A 825 -38.14 3.00 -14.07
N ASP A 826 -37.29 3.49 -13.17
CA ASP A 826 -35.89 3.08 -13.09
C ASP A 826 -35.76 1.65 -12.53
N LEU A 827 -36.62 1.27 -11.58
CA LEU A 827 -36.70 -0.10 -11.06
C LEU A 827 -37.10 -1.10 -12.17
N LEU A 828 -38.12 -0.80 -12.97
CA LEU A 828 -38.61 -1.65 -14.05
C LEU A 828 -37.63 -1.76 -15.22
N PHE A 829 -36.74 -0.77 -15.39
CA PHE A 829 -35.63 -0.86 -16.33
C PHE A 829 -34.60 -1.91 -15.90
N HIS A 830 -34.39 -2.07 -14.59
CA HIS A 830 -33.40 -3.00 -14.03
C HIS A 830 -33.96 -4.38 -13.66
N LEU A 831 -35.21 -4.46 -13.20
CA LEU A 831 -35.86 -5.66 -12.70
C LEU A 831 -37.25 -5.80 -13.30
N SER A 832 -37.59 -6.98 -13.82
CA SER A 832 -38.93 -7.24 -14.32
C SER A 832 -39.92 -7.45 -13.16
N VAL A 833 -41.22 -7.35 -13.44
CA VAL A 833 -42.28 -7.67 -12.47
C VAL A 833 -42.16 -9.13 -11.98
N TYR A 834 -41.72 -10.05 -12.84
CA TYR A 834 -41.50 -11.45 -12.47
C TYR A 834 -40.34 -11.59 -11.48
N ASP A 835 -39.30 -10.76 -11.60
CA ASP A 835 -38.15 -10.78 -10.69
C ASP A 835 -38.52 -10.27 -9.30
N ILE A 836 -39.36 -9.22 -9.23
CA ILE A 836 -39.91 -8.74 -7.95
C ILE A 836 -40.73 -9.85 -7.27
N LYS A 837 -41.54 -10.59 -8.05
CA LYS A 837 -42.31 -11.74 -7.54
C LYS A 837 -41.40 -12.88 -7.06
N ARG A 838 -40.29 -13.16 -7.75
CA ARG A 838 -39.30 -14.17 -7.31
C ARG A 838 -38.65 -13.78 -5.98
N LEU A 839 -38.30 -12.51 -5.79
CA LEU A 839 -37.79 -12.00 -4.51
C LEU A 839 -38.82 -12.14 -3.38
N GLU A 840 -40.10 -11.92 -3.68
CA GLU A 840 -41.19 -12.11 -2.72
C GLU A 840 -41.37 -13.58 -2.31
N LEU A 841 -41.36 -14.51 -3.29
CA LEU A 841 -41.43 -15.95 -3.02
C LEU A 841 -40.27 -16.44 -2.15
N TYR A 842 -39.06 -15.91 -2.37
CA TYR A 842 -37.91 -16.18 -1.51
C TYR A 842 -38.10 -15.59 -0.10
N ALA A 843 -38.58 -14.34 0.00
CA ALA A 843 -38.85 -13.70 1.29
C ALA A 843 -39.94 -14.42 2.13
N GLN A 844 -40.80 -15.21 1.47
CA GLN A 844 -41.79 -16.08 2.08
C GLN A 844 -41.27 -17.50 2.41
N ASN A 845 -40.00 -17.81 2.15
CA ASN A 845 -39.38 -19.14 2.29
C ASN A 845 -39.96 -20.24 1.40
N LEU A 846 -40.58 -19.89 0.28
CA LEU A 846 -41.18 -20.87 -0.64
C LEU A 846 -40.18 -21.41 -1.67
N VAL A 847 -39.03 -20.73 -1.82
CA VAL A 847 -38.03 -21.02 -2.86
C VAL A 847 -36.63 -20.96 -2.27
N ASP A 848 -35.72 -21.77 -2.82
CA ASP A 848 -34.30 -21.76 -2.47
C ASP A 848 -33.56 -20.51 -2.96
N TYR A 849 -32.41 -20.24 -2.32
CA TYR A 849 -31.61 -19.05 -2.61
C TYR A 849 -31.12 -18.99 -4.07
N HIS A 850 -30.88 -20.14 -4.70
CA HIS A 850 -30.38 -20.23 -6.07
C HIS A 850 -31.30 -19.53 -7.09
N LEU A 851 -32.62 -19.46 -6.84
CA LEU A 851 -33.55 -18.77 -7.75
C LEU A 851 -33.42 -17.24 -7.69
N ILE A 852 -32.71 -16.65 -6.73
CA ILE A 852 -32.56 -15.19 -6.66
C ILE A 852 -31.13 -14.71 -6.92
N VAL A 853 -30.17 -15.62 -7.08
CA VAL A 853 -28.73 -15.28 -7.21
C VAL A 853 -28.46 -14.37 -8.40
N ASP A 854 -29.17 -14.55 -9.51
CA ASP A 854 -29.09 -13.71 -10.71
C ASP A 854 -29.52 -12.26 -10.45
N LEU A 855 -30.42 -12.02 -9.49
CA LEU A 855 -30.94 -10.69 -9.16
C LEU A 855 -30.07 -9.93 -8.15
N LEU A 856 -29.27 -10.64 -7.35
CA LEU A 856 -28.48 -10.05 -6.27
C LEU A 856 -27.46 -9.00 -6.72
N PRO A 857 -26.73 -9.15 -7.84
CA PRO A 857 -25.76 -8.14 -8.26
C PRO A 857 -26.43 -6.81 -8.57
N ILE A 858 -27.61 -6.84 -9.19
CA ILE A 858 -28.41 -5.66 -9.51
C ILE A 858 -28.92 -5.02 -8.22
N VAL A 859 -29.56 -5.80 -7.35
CA VAL A 859 -30.12 -5.31 -6.08
C VAL A 859 -29.03 -4.72 -5.20
N SER A 860 -27.90 -5.40 -5.03
CA SER A 860 -26.77 -4.92 -4.26
C SER A 860 -26.19 -3.64 -4.87
N ARG A 861 -26.09 -3.53 -6.20
CA ARG A 861 -25.62 -2.31 -6.87
C ARG A 861 -26.54 -1.12 -6.61
N LEU A 862 -27.86 -1.28 -6.72
CA LEU A 862 -28.83 -0.22 -6.44
C LEU A 862 -28.75 0.24 -4.98
N TYR A 863 -28.60 -0.72 -4.05
CA TYR A 863 -28.45 -0.43 -2.62
C TYR A 863 -27.14 0.32 -2.32
N PHE A 864 -25.99 -0.21 -2.77
CA PHE A 864 -24.69 0.40 -2.53
C PHE A 864 -24.42 1.65 -3.38
N LEU A 865 -25.33 2.09 -4.25
CA LEU A 865 -25.30 3.41 -4.90
C LEU A 865 -26.21 4.44 -4.21
N ASP A 866 -26.75 4.12 -3.02
CA ASP A 866 -27.69 4.94 -2.24
C ASP A 866 -28.95 5.35 -3.00
N GLN A 867 -29.44 4.50 -3.89
CA GLN A 867 -30.68 4.76 -4.62
C GLN A 867 -31.93 4.42 -3.79
N PHE A 868 -31.77 3.66 -2.70
CA PHE A 868 -32.85 3.31 -1.76
C PHE A 868 -33.24 4.48 -0.83
N GLY A 869 -32.47 5.58 -0.84
CA GLY A 869 -32.71 6.76 0.00
C GLY A 869 -32.22 6.61 1.45
N PRO A 870 -32.25 7.70 2.24
CA PRO A 870 -31.68 7.74 3.59
C PRO A 870 -32.52 6.95 4.62
N ASN A 871 -33.80 6.69 4.37
CA ASN A 871 -34.69 6.04 5.34
C ASN A 871 -34.49 4.52 5.42
N PHE A 872 -33.74 3.93 4.49
CA PHE A 872 -33.57 2.49 4.40
C PHE A 872 -32.22 2.06 4.99
N HIS A 873 -32.25 1.42 6.16
CA HIS A 873 -31.05 0.95 6.84
C HIS A 873 -31.06 -0.56 7.12
N MET A 874 -29.91 -1.18 6.85
CA MET A 874 -29.61 -2.57 7.23
C MET A 874 -28.53 -2.61 8.29
N SER A 875 -28.47 -3.70 9.06
CA SER A 875 -27.38 -3.87 10.02
C SER A 875 -26.04 -4.05 9.29
N TYR A 876 -24.94 -3.74 9.99
CA TYR A 876 -23.59 -3.89 9.41
C TYR A 876 -23.32 -5.31 8.89
N VAL A 877 -23.77 -6.34 9.63
CA VAL A 877 -23.62 -7.74 9.22
C VAL A 877 -24.48 -8.06 8.00
N GLN A 878 -25.70 -7.54 7.93
CA GLN A 878 -26.57 -7.69 6.76
C GLN A 878 -25.94 -7.06 5.51
N ASN A 879 -25.34 -5.88 5.65
CA ASN A 879 -24.59 -5.22 4.57
C ASN A 879 -23.37 -6.04 4.13
N ALA A 880 -22.62 -6.60 5.08
CA ALA A 880 -21.45 -7.42 4.76
C ALA A 880 -21.84 -8.69 3.98
N ILE A 881 -22.95 -9.33 4.37
CA ILE A 881 -23.49 -10.50 3.67
C ILE A 881 -23.98 -10.12 2.26
N LEU A 882 -24.75 -9.03 2.14
CA LEU A 882 -25.27 -8.56 0.85
C LEU A 882 -24.14 -8.17 -0.13
N LEU A 883 -23.06 -7.59 0.40
CA LEU A 883 -21.85 -7.29 -0.37
C LEU A 883 -21.10 -8.56 -0.78
N GLY A 884 -20.91 -9.50 0.15
CA GLY A 884 -20.18 -10.75 -0.11
C GLY A 884 -20.85 -11.60 -1.17
N ILE A 885 -22.17 -11.80 -1.06
CA ILE A 885 -22.94 -12.61 -2.01
C ILE A 885 -23.18 -11.84 -3.32
N GLY A 886 -23.64 -10.59 -3.22
CA GLY A 886 -24.10 -9.84 -4.39
C GLY A 886 -22.99 -9.17 -5.21
N LEU A 887 -21.95 -8.62 -4.57
CA LEU A 887 -20.89 -7.87 -5.27
C LEU A 887 -19.58 -8.64 -5.41
N GLN A 888 -19.18 -9.43 -4.40
CA GLN A 888 -17.95 -10.24 -4.46
C GLN A 888 -18.18 -11.64 -5.04
N HIS A 889 -19.44 -12.09 -5.15
CA HIS A 889 -19.81 -13.44 -5.62
C HIS A 889 -19.14 -14.56 -4.83
N LYS A 890 -19.08 -14.42 -3.51
CA LYS A 890 -18.52 -15.44 -2.61
C LYS A 890 -19.53 -16.52 -2.26
N ASN A 891 -19.01 -17.71 -1.99
CA ASN A 891 -19.79 -18.81 -1.43
C ASN A 891 -20.12 -18.53 0.03
N ILE A 892 -21.27 -19.05 0.48
CA ILE A 892 -21.74 -18.85 1.86
C ILE A 892 -20.73 -19.41 2.87
N ASP A 893 -20.09 -20.54 2.57
CA ASP A 893 -19.09 -21.16 3.44
C ASP A 893 -17.87 -20.26 3.65
N THR A 894 -17.39 -19.62 2.58
CA THR A 894 -16.28 -18.66 2.68
C THR A 894 -16.64 -17.43 3.52
N ILE A 895 -17.90 -16.96 3.42
CA ILE A 895 -18.40 -15.86 4.25
C ILE A 895 -18.56 -16.32 5.72
N ALA A 896 -18.95 -17.57 5.94
CA ALA A 896 -19.06 -18.18 7.26
C ALA A 896 -17.71 -18.25 7.98
N GLU A 897 -16.67 -18.66 7.27
CA GLU A 897 -15.28 -18.66 7.76
C GLU A 897 -14.79 -17.25 8.08
N GLU A 898 -15.03 -16.29 7.18
CA GLU A 898 -14.58 -14.90 7.35
C GLU A 898 -15.25 -14.18 8.54
N LEU A 899 -16.58 -14.33 8.66
CA LEU A 899 -17.35 -13.69 9.73
C LEU A 899 -17.33 -14.49 11.03
N LYS A 900 -16.85 -15.75 11.01
CA LYS A 900 -16.93 -16.71 12.12
C LYS A 900 -18.36 -16.94 12.59
N ILE A 901 -19.30 -16.97 11.66
CA ILE A 901 -20.73 -17.20 11.91
C ILE A 901 -21.15 -18.46 11.15
N PRO A 902 -21.90 -19.40 11.75
CA PRO A 902 -22.40 -20.59 11.05
C PRO A 902 -23.21 -20.26 9.79
N ALA A 903 -23.06 -21.05 8.73
CA ALA A 903 -23.72 -20.83 7.43
C ALA A 903 -25.26 -20.72 7.53
N THR A 904 -25.88 -21.49 8.43
CA THR A 904 -27.35 -21.46 8.67
C THR A 904 -27.84 -20.10 9.17
N GLN A 905 -27.06 -19.45 10.05
CA GLN A 905 -27.39 -18.12 10.56
C GLN A 905 -27.21 -17.04 9.50
N ILE A 906 -26.20 -17.19 8.62
CA ILE A 906 -25.97 -16.28 7.49
C ILE A 906 -27.16 -16.31 6.53
N LEU A 907 -27.66 -17.50 6.18
CA LEU A 907 -28.86 -17.64 5.35
C LEU A 907 -30.09 -17.01 6.00
N GLY A 908 -30.27 -17.17 7.31
CA GLY A 908 -31.35 -16.51 8.06
C GLY A 908 -31.26 -14.97 8.02
N LEU A 909 -30.06 -14.41 8.18
CA LEU A 909 -29.82 -12.96 8.10
C LEU A 909 -29.97 -12.41 6.68
N PHE A 910 -29.52 -13.19 5.69
CA PHE A 910 -29.66 -12.87 4.27
C PHE A 910 -31.14 -12.80 3.88
N ASN A 911 -31.94 -13.79 4.26
CA ASN A 911 -33.38 -13.78 4.02
C ASN A 911 -34.08 -12.58 4.66
N ARG A 912 -33.75 -12.22 5.90
CA ARG A 912 -34.25 -10.98 6.53
C ARG A 912 -33.90 -9.72 5.73
N SER A 913 -32.75 -9.70 5.06
CA SER A 913 -32.30 -8.58 4.23
C SER A 913 -33.12 -8.50 2.93
N ILE A 914 -33.34 -9.64 2.25
CA ILE A 914 -34.17 -9.73 1.05
C ILE A 914 -35.63 -9.37 1.36
N LYS A 915 -36.16 -9.80 2.51
CA LYS A 915 -37.52 -9.42 2.94
C LYS A 915 -37.67 -7.90 3.09
N LYS A 916 -36.68 -7.21 3.67
CA LYS A 916 -36.69 -5.74 3.75
C LYS A 916 -36.67 -5.09 2.36
N ILE A 917 -35.83 -5.60 1.46
CA ILE A 917 -35.72 -5.09 0.08
C ILE A 917 -37.04 -5.30 -0.69
N SER A 918 -37.64 -6.48 -0.58
CA SER A 918 -38.92 -6.81 -1.22
C SER A 918 -40.05 -5.89 -0.72
N ILE A 919 -40.12 -5.63 0.59
CA ILE A 919 -41.08 -4.66 1.16
C ILE A 919 -40.85 -3.26 0.59
N PHE A 920 -39.59 -2.82 0.46
CA PHE A 920 -39.26 -1.53 -0.11
C PHE A 920 -39.70 -1.41 -1.58
N PHE A 921 -39.42 -2.42 -2.42
CA PHE A 921 -39.87 -2.43 -3.82
C PHE A 921 -41.39 -2.46 -3.94
N ARG A 922 -42.08 -3.18 -3.06
CA ARG A 922 -43.55 -3.17 -3.01
C ARG A 922 -44.08 -1.78 -2.67
N ASN A 923 -43.52 -1.12 -1.66
CA ASN A 923 -43.93 0.23 -1.26
C ASN A 923 -43.72 1.24 -2.41
N LEU A 924 -42.60 1.16 -3.14
CA LEU A 924 -42.37 2.00 -4.32
C LEU A 924 -43.39 1.75 -5.43
N CYS A 925 -43.76 0.49 -5.67
CA CYS A 925 -44.81 0.15 -6.64
C CYS A 925 -46.17 0.69 -6.19
N GLU A 926 -46.48 0.64 -4.89
CA GLU A 926 -47.71 1.15 -4.31
C GLU A 926 -47.79 2.68 -4.32
N GLU A 927 -46.70 3.39 -4.05
CA GLU A 927 -46.64 4.85 -4.10
C GLU A 927 -46.92 5.37 -5.51
N GLU A 928 -46.32 4.78 -6.53
CA GLU A 928 -46.58 5.21 -7.91
C GLU A 928 -47.99 4.79 -8.37
N ILE A 929 -48.53 3.65 -7.93
CA ILE A 929 -49.94 3.31 -8.18
C ILE A 929 -50.85 4.33 -7.49
N ARG A 930 -50.54 4.76 -6.26
CA ARG A 930 -51.27 5.84 -5.58
C ARG A 930 -51.17 7.15 -6.37
N ASP A 931 -50.01 7.50 -6.90
CA ASP A 931 -49.85 8.74 -7.67
C ASP A 931 -50.53 8.65 -9.05
N GLN A 932 -50.53 7.48 -9.70
CA GLN A 932 -51.33 7.21 -10.91
C GLN A 932 -52.84 7.22 -10.60
N MET A 933 -53.26 6.76 -9.42
CA MET A 933 -54.65 6.85 -8.95
C MET A 933 -55.04 8.28 -8.62
N LYS A 934 -54.14 9.11 -8.07
CA LYS A 934 -54.38 10.56 -7.88
C LYS A 934 -54.55 11.30 -9.21
N ILE A 935 -53.93 10.84 -10.30
CA ILE A 935 -54.18 11.37 -11.66
C ILE A 935 -55.54 10.91 -12.22
N LYS A 936 -56.25 10.01 -11.54
CA LYS A 936 -57.66 9.66 -11.78
C LYS A 936 -58.64 10.31 -10.81
N ASP A 937 -58.21 11.28 -10.01
CA ASP A 937 -59.11 12.26 -9.40
C ASP A 937 -59.40 13.40 -10.40
N ILE A 938 -60.05 13.06 -11.52
CA ILE A 938 -60.73 14.04 -12.40
C ILE A 938 -62.04 14.47 -11.72
N GLY A 939 -61.93 14.91 -10.48
CA GLY A 939 -63.05 15.26 -9.60
C GLY A 939 -62.68 16.24 -8.49
N GLN A 940 -61.47 16.80 -8.50
CA GLN A 940 -61.09 17.95 -7.67
C GLN A 940 -60.53 19.06 -8.55
N SER A 941 -61.40 19.63 -9.38
CA SER A 941 -61.22 21.00 -9.83
C SER A 941 -61.20 21.91 -8.60
N SER A 942 -60.08 22.60 -8.39
CA SER A 942 -59.95 23.87 -7.67
C SER A 942 -61.18 24.29 -6.86
N LEU A 943 -61.14 24.06 -5.54
CA LEU A 943 -62.04 24.71 -4.59
C LEU A 943 -61.71 26.21 -4.55
N ASN A 944 -62.25 26.96 -5.51
CA ASN A 944 -62.49 28.38 -5.31
C ASN A 944 -63.71 28.49 -4.39
N PRO A 945 -63.66 29.26 -3.30
CA PRO A 945 -64.85 29.49 -2.47
C PRO A 945 -65.95 30.08 -3.36
N LEU A 946 -67.12 29.44 -3.40
CA LEU A 946 -68.26 29.97 -4.13
C LEU A 946 -68.64 31.33 -3.54
N ALA A 947 -68.82 32.34 -4.40
CA ALA A 947 -69.18 33.70 -3.99
C ALA A 947 -70.63 33.83 -3.46
N LYS A 948 -71.43 32.75 -3.56
CA LYS A 948 -72.79 32.65 -3.03
C LYS A 948 -72.93 31.37 -2.22
N SER A 949 -73.68 31.44 -1.13
CA SER A 949 -73.93 30.29 -0.26
C SER A 949 -74.85 29.27 -0.95
N LEU A 950 -74.72 28.00 -0.58
CA LEU A 950 -75.56 26.90 -1.08
C LEU A 950 -77.06 27.18 -0.84
N ASP A 951 -77.38 27.89 0.24
CA ASP A 951 -78.75 28.30 0.58
C ASP A 951 -79.31 29.35 -0.40
N ASP A 952 -78.46 30.24 -0.93
CA ASP A 952 -78.88 31.23 -1.93
C ASP A 952 -79.12 30.60 -3.30
N GLU A 953 -78.32 29.58 -3.67
CA GLU A 953 -78.57 28.79 -4.89
C GLU A 953 -79.82 27.91 -4.76
N LEU A 954 -80.05 27.29 -3.60
CA LEU A 954 -81.28 26.54 -3.33
C LEU A 954 -82.51 27.44 -3.39
N ASN A 955 -82.43 28.67 -2.89
CA ASN A 955 -83.50 29.66 -2.99
C ASN A 955 -83.72 30.19 -4.42
N GLU A 956 -82.67 30.36 -5.22
CA GLU A 956 -82.79 30.70 -6.64
C GLU A 956 -83.40 29.53 -7.45
N VAL A 957 -83.02 28.29 -7.13
CA VAL A 957 -83.58 27.07 -7.72
C VAL A 957 -85.03 26.87 -7.30
N GLU A 958 -85.41 27.10 -6.04
CA GLU A 958 -86.81 27.10 -5.60
C GLU A 958 -87.63 28.16 -6.34
N LYS A 959 -87.11 29.37 -6.52
CA LYS A 959 -87.78 30.41 -7.32
C LYS A 959 -87.91 30.04 -8.80
N GLN A 960 -86.96 29.31 -9.36
CA GLN A 960 -87.04 28.79 -10.73
C GLN A 960 -88.02 27.62 -10.86
N ILE A 961 -88.06 26.71 -9.89
CA ILE A 961 -89.03 25.61 -9.81
C ILE A 961 -90.44 26.18 -9.64
N GLN A 962 -90.66 27.14 -8.75
CA GLN A 962 -91.95 27.82 -8.59
C GLN A 962 -92.38 28.57 -9.86
N LYS A 963 -91.45 29.24 -10.56
CA LYS A 963 -91.73 29.86 -11.87
C LYS A 963 -92.09 28.82 -12.94
N ASN A 964 -91.45 27.65 -12.93
CA ASN A 964 -91.74 26.56 -13.84
C ASN A 964 -93.05 25.85 -13.50
N GLU A 965 -93.39 25.68 -12.22
CA GLU A 965 -94.70 25.20 -11.75
C GLU A 965 -95.82 26.18 -12.07
N LEU A 966 -95.60 27.49 -11.94
CA LEU A 966 -96.56 28.52 -12.37
C LEU A 966 -96.75 28.52 -13.89
N LYS A 967 -95.70 28.28 -14.67
CA LYS A 967 -95.79 28.09 -16.13
C LYS A 967 -96.49 26.78 -16.50
N GLN A 968 -96.26 25.69 -15.76
CA GLN A 968 -96.94 24.40 -15.96
C GLN A 968 -98.41 24.48 -15.54
N LYS A 969 -98.75 25.13 -14.42
CA LYS A 969 -100.14 25.39 -14.01
C LYS A 969 -100.87 26.29 -15.02
N ARG A 970 -100.21 27.30 -15.59
CA ARG A 970 -100.79 28.11 -16.68
C ARG A 970 -101.00 27.33 -17.98
N LYS A 971 -100.12 26.38 -18.31
CA LYS A 971 -100.29 25.46 -19.45
C LYS A 971 -101.41 24.44 -19.21
N LEU A 972 -101.50 23.86 -18.01
CA LEU A 972 -102.58 22.95 -17.60
C LEU A 972 -103.97 23.62 -17.60
N VAL A 973 -104.05 24.91 -17.25
CA VAL A 973 -105.31 25.70 -17.34
C VAL A 973 -105.72 25.97 -18.79
N GLN A 974 -104.78 26.02 -19.75
CA GLN A 974 -105.09 26.12 -21.18
C GLN A 974 -105.56 24.77 -21.78
N ASP A 975 -105.03 23.64 -21.30
CA ASP A 975 -105.41 22.30 -21.77
C ASP A 975 -106.79 21.83 -21.22
N LEU A 976 -107.24 22.34 -20.06
CA LEU A 976 -108.56 22.03 -19.50
C LEU A 976 -109.73 22.64 -20.29
N ASN A 977 -109.49 23.70 -21.08
CA ASN A 977 -110.51 24.30 -21.95
C ASN A 977 -110.83 23.44 -23.19
N GLN A 978 -110.03 22.40 -23.48
CA GLN A 978 -110.27 21.45 -24.57
C GLN A 978 -111.19 20.28 -24.18
N PHE A 979 -111.57 20.17 -22.90
CA PHE A 979 -112.49 19.15 -22.37
C PHE A 979 -113.82 19.73 -21.86
N ALA A 980 -114.13 20.99 -22.17
CA ALA A 980 -115.38 21.63 -21.76
C ALA A 980 -116.59 21.06 -22.53
N ILE A 981 -117.33 20.16 -21.90
CA ILE A 981 -118.65 19.70 -22.37
C ILE A 981 -119.65 20.84 -22.09
N LYS A 982 -120.19 21.48 -23.13
CA LYS A 982 -121.35 22.38 -22.98
C LYS A 982 -122.63 21.55 -23.03
N GLY A 983 -123.32 21.39 -21.90
CA GLY A 983 -124.69 20.87 -21.84
C GLY A 983 -125.59 21.83 -21.06
N ASN A 984 -126.79 22.12 -21.57
CA ASN A 984 -127.81 22.93 -20.88
C ASN A 984 -128.36 22.17 -19.65
N GLU A 985 -128.77 22.89 -18.61
CA GLU A 985 -129.30 22.30 -17.35
C GLU A 985 -130.51 21.37 -17.57
N ASP A 986 -131.25 21.53 -18.67
CA ASP A 986 -132.41 20.69 -19.02
C ASP A 986 -132.02 19.26 -19.46
N ASP A 987 -130.87 19.09 -20.14
CA ASP A 987 -130.38 17.77 -20.58
C ASP A 987 -129.79 16.96 -19.41
N TRP A 988 -129.18 17.65 -18.43
CA TRP A 988 -128.68 17.03 -17.20
C TRP A 988 -129.81 16.59 -16.27
N ASN A 989 -130.90 17.35 -16.21
CA ASN A 989 -132.08 17.02 -15.40
C ASN A 989 -132.90 15.84 -15.96
N GLN A 990 -132.86 15.59 -17.27
CA GLN A 990 -133.43 14.36 -17.85
C GLN A 990 -132.54 13.13 -17.62
N ALA A 991 -131.21 13.29 -17.63
CA ALA A 991 -130.26 12.21 -17.34
C ALA A 991 -130.26 11.75 -15.86
N LEU A 992 -130.62 12.63 -14.92
CA LEU A 992 -130.68 12.33 -13.48
C LEU A 992 -132.00 11.65 -13.01
N LYS A 993 -133.07 11.65 -13.83
CA LYS A 993 -134.40 11.11 -13.44
C LYS A 993 -134.60 9.61 -13.76
N SER A 994 -133.73 8.95 -14.52
CA SER A 994 -133.80 7.51 -14.79
C SER A 994 -132.95 6.70 -13.81
N SER A 995 -133.57 6.10 -12.79
CA SER A 995 -132.92 5.24 -11.79
C SER A 995 -132.66 3.80 -12.29
N GLN A 996 -131.92 3.65 -13.40
CA GLN A 996 -131.38 2.35 -13.83
C GLN A 996 -129.97 2.54 -14.40
N LYS A 997 -129.00 1.76 -13.89
CA LYS A 997 -127.59 1.81 -14.29
C LYS A 997 -127.41 1.30 -15.72
N ASN A 998 -127.29 2.20 -16.70
CA ASN A 998 -126.66 1.95 -18.00
C ASN A 998 -126.03 3.25 -18.57
N LEU A 999 -124.84 3.11 -19.18
CA LEU A 999 -123.97 4.20 -19.68
C LEU A 999 -124.64 5.07 -20.77
N ILE A 1000 -124.46 6.39 -20.70
CA ILE A 1000 -124.87 7.36 -21.72
C ILE A 1000 -123.61 7.98 -22.35
N SER A 1001 -123.49 7.96 -23.68
CA SER A 1001 -122.36 8.56 -24.43
C SER A 1001 -122.78 9.82 -25.18
N ILE A 1002 -122.08 10.94 -24.98
CA ILE A 1002 -122.24 12.19 -25.74
C ILE A 1002 -120.95 12.41 -26.56
N LYS A 1003 -121.05 12.63 -27.88
CA LYS A 1003 -119.90 12.78 -28.79
C LYS A 1003 -119.43 14.24 -28.91
N THR A 1004 -118.12 14.48 -28.91
CA THR A 1004 -117.49 15.73 -29.36
C THR A 1004 -116.68 15.51 -30.66
N LEU A 1005 -116.82 16.45 -31.59
CA LEU A 1005 -116.33 16.40 -32.99
C LEU A 1005 -114.89 16.93 -33.14
N ALA A 1006 -114.21 16.43 -34.17
CA ALA A 1006 -112.78 16.54 -34.44
C ALA A 1006 -112.36 17.70 -35.37
N SER A 1007 -111.04 17.97 -35.34
CA SER A 1007 -110.13 18.39 -36.44
C SER A 1007 -110.03 19.88 -36.84
N ARG A 1008 -108.80 20.46 -36.81
CA ARG A 1008 -107.85 20.52 -37.96
C ARG A 1008 -106.54 21.29 -37.67
N ASP A 1009 -105.43 20.64 -38.06
CA ASP A 1009 -104.23 21.06 -38.82
C ASP A 1009 -103.24 22.19 -38.37
N ASN A 1010 -102.06 21.76 -37.88
CA ASN A 1010 -100.64 21.98 -38.30
C ASN A 1010 -100.11 23.39 -38.75
N PRO A 1011 -98.79 23.74 -38.61
CA PRO A 1011 -97.60 22.86 -38.80
C PRO A 1011 -96.31 23.13 -37.96
N GLU A 1012 -95.33 22.21 -38.16
CA GLU A 1012 -93.85 22.31 -38.01
C GLU A 1012 -93.18 22.59 -36.64
N ILE A 1013 -92.39 21.62 -36.14
CA ILE A 1013 -90.93 21.71 -35.89
C ILE A 1013 -90.38 20.36 -35.36
N SER A 1014 -89.13 20.14 -35.72
CA SER A 1014 -88.27 18.97 -35.64
C SER A 1014 -87.77 18.54 -34.24
N THR A 1015 -87.25 17.31 -34.26
CA THR A 1015 -86.10 16.76 -33.51
C THR A 1015 -86.25 16.29 -32.05
N ASP A 1016 -85.81 15.04 -31.90
CA ASP A 1016 -85.22 14.37 -30.75
C ASP A 1016 -86.15 13.83 -29.65
N ARG A 1017 -86.33 12.51 -29.69
CA ARG A 1017 -85.66 11.58 -28.75
C ARG A 1017 -86.13 10.15 -28.96
N LYS A 1018 -85.21 9.29 -29.38
CA LYS A 1018 -85.23 7.85 -29.11
C LYS A 1018 -83.79 7.39 -28.98
N ASP A 1019 -83.43 6.88 -27.80
CA ASP A 1019 -83.10 5.46 -27.64
C ASP A 1019 -82.47 5.19 -26.27
N PHE A 1020 -83.06 4.25 -25.56
CA PHE A 1020 -82.44 3.48 -24.49
C PHE A 1020 -82.82 2.01 -24.68
N MET A 1021 -81.79 1.17 -24.76
CA MET A 1021 -81.73 -0.28 -24.54
C MET A 1021 -82.48 -1.22 -25.48
N GLU A 1022 -81.71 -2.03 -26.22
CA GLU A 1022 -81.92 -3.48 -26.25
C GLU A 1022 -80.69 -4.30 -26.70
N GLN A 1023 -80.81 -5.61 -26.57
CA GLN A 1023 -79.81 -6.62 -26.27
C GLN A 1023 -79.01 -7.20 -27.46
N LYS A 1024 -77.89 -7.81 -27.07
CA LYS A 1024 -77.11 -8.94 -27.63
C LYS A 1024 -77.56 -9.65 -28.91
N ASN A 1025 -76.51 -9.91 -29.71
CA ASN A 1025 -76.19 -11.10 -30.52
C ASN A 1025 -76.89 -11.33 -31.87
N GLY A 1026 -76.06 -11.35 -32.93
CA GLY A 1026 -76.23 -12.33 -34.01
C GLY A 1026 -75.79 -11.90 -35.41
N SER A 1027 -74.67 -12.46 -35.85
CA SER A 1027 -74.35 -12.85 -37.24
C SER A 1027 -73.75 -11.84 -38.25
N ASN A 1028 -72.48 -12.11 -38.59
CA ASN A 1028 -71.93 -12.34 -39.93
C ASN A 1028 -72.53 -11.58 -41.13
N SER A 1029 -71.73 -10.74 -41.80
CA SER A 1029 -70.82 -11.22 -42.86
C SER A 1029 -70.24 -10.09 -43.72
N ASN A 1030 -69.00 -10.32 -44.16
CA ASN A 1030 -68.42 -9.99 -45.46
C ASN A 1030 -67.91 -8.57 -45.81
N LYS A 1031 -66.57 -8.53 -45.88
CA LYS A 1031 -65.73 -8.28 -47.09
C LYS A 1031 -64.91 -6.97 -47.14
N LYS A 1032 -63.61 -7.18 -46.88
CA LYS A 1032 -62.44 -6.94 -47.77
C LYS A 1032 -62.18 -5.52 -48.30
N ALA A 1033 -61.06 -4.94 -47.83
CA ALA A 1033 -59.99 -4.30 -48.64
C ALA A 1033 -58.80 -3.98 -47.69
N MET A 1034 -57.75 -4.80 -47.56
CA MET A 1034 -56.51 -4.86 -48.36
C MET A 1034 -55.91 -3.49 -48.78
N LYS A 1035 -54.82 -3.03 -48.15
CA LYS A 1035 -53.43 -3.12 -48.67
C LYS A 1035 -52.42 -2.16 -47.98
N LYS A 1036 -51.30 -2.79 -47.55
CA LYS A 1036 -49.88 -2.42 -47.76
C LYS A 1036 -49.26 -1.14 -47.14
N PHE A 1037 -48.39 -1.40 -46.15
CA PHE A 1037 -46.92 -1.22 -46.15
C PHE A 1037 -46.25 0.15 -46.38
N LYS A 1038 -45.26 0.36 -45.49
CA LYS A 1038 -43.90 0.97 -45.64
C LYS A 1038 -43.68 2.43 -45.25
N LYS A 1039 -43.06 2.58 -44.07
CA LYS A 1039 -41.82 3.31 -43.74
C LYS A 1039 -41.27 4.29 -44.80
N PHE A 1040 -41.06 5.54 -44.39
CA PHE A 1040 -39.85 6.37 -44.54
C PHE A 1040 -39.90 7.45 -43.42
N LYS A 1041 -39.03 7.43 -42.40
CA LYS A 1041 -37.71 8.08 -42.26
C LYS A 1041 -37.70 9.62 -42.45
N LYS A 1042 -37.34 10.29 -41.33
CA LYS A 1042 -36.70 11.61 -41.15
C LYS A 1042 -37.52 12.87 -41.47
N HIS A 1043 -37.92 13.61 -40.43
CA HIS A 1043 -37.05 14.60 -39.79
C HIS A 1043 -37.32 14.64 -38.29
#